data_AF-A0A960SX98-F1
#
_entry.id   AF-A0A960SX98-F1
#
_cell.length_a   1.000
_cell.length_b   1.000
_cell.length_c   1.000
_cell.angle_alpha   90.00
_cell.angle_beta   90.00
_cell.angle_gamma   90.00
#
_symmetry.space_group_name_H-M   'P 1'
#
loop_
_entity.id
_entity.type
_entity.pdbx_description
1 polymer ?
#
loop_
_entity_poly.entity_id
_entity_poly.type
_entity_poly.pdbx_seq_one_letter_code
_entity_poly.pdbx_strand_id
1 'polypeptide(L)'
;MNPRTPPAFVLACLLLASRAAAAPGLDAPVPIGAYLNGAFPTSPPGTATGWTTENAFPALTFVDPLWLTPVPGTSDLLLVGKNGQIWRFPNNPSVSQAEVVPVLDWVSKTQSSEDQGFYSLVFHPGFGTPGSPGENSVFVCYNHKPALAGADSNHSYWRVSRFTWLPATGTIDPLSESVLIHQYDRCRWHNGGAMFFDNQGFLNITVGDGGDSSEGGGLTGPDGSLSRTQTLTKGLFSGIFRIDVDNDPAKSHPIRRQPTSPVNTLATASGWPASFTQGYGIPNDNPWQDPAGGLLEEYIVLGLRSPHTAHLDSAANEIWVGDVGEGAREEMSRLVIGDNAQQGYREGTVTGPGGQASPPLGTDTPPAIDYPRSVGTCIIGGMRYRGAKWDSLLGGRLLFGDHVRGRIWSADVDGSGTPEMVLLTEGFPTGSKAGLANFCTDEAGEIYLMCVNGTNQPGGTIRKLAPAGVSSEPPQFLSQTGLFTDLATLSPAPGLIPYDVANPLWSDGAAKFRWIAVPNDGIHDSAAEKIGFDEEGAWTFPPGTVLVKHFEIATDERNPSLVKRLETRFLVCTDGGGKYGVTYKWNEAGTDAELLSTGFGEDYTITRSDGSTTVRNWDYPSRSDCLLCHNANAGQALGVRTAPMRMEHFYPSTGRTADQIETFHALGMFDRALTPEEIANLTPARALDDQTAPIEHRVRSYLDSNCAHCHQPGGTVEAFDARLGTPLHLQGLVNAAIQGHYVLEGGSYLKPGHPDLSAVEVRLMNVGNGDAMPPLAKNAPDIAAIDLVASYINGLDDAEFQTTPSPVARYVRLTALSEVNGNPWTSVAEFTVLDGDGTAIPVSEVGVADFDSEETGAEAAPATHANDGDPTTIWHTSWAGAVDPPPPHHLTLDLGAPREVGGYTYIPRQNSANGRIKDYQVDASEDGVSWTPMDAGTWGNDTVAKTWSGWVGVRKTRCSIAGPSGTVGGNFDVTVVFDQDVTDFTPSDIAVTGGSVVALRGSGYYYEATIAPAASAVTVGVPEDAAGAETAGSFASGTLAVDFVDTVGPVASFVGAPAGVVSGPFTLGIEFTEEPVGFSAASLSALHASLSALAGSGTRYDVV
;
A
#
# COMPACT_ATOMS: atom_id res chain seq x y z
N MET A 1 -20.99 5.87 -72.02
CA MET A 1 -19.65 6.41 -72.35
C MET A 1 -18.79 6.24 -71.12
N ASN A 2 -17.68 5.53 -71.24
CA ASN A 2 -16.74 5.20 -70.15
C ASN A 2 -15.73 6.37 -69.96
N PRO A 3 -15.04 6.53 -68.82
CA PRO A 3 -13.82 5.72 -68.62
C PRO A 3 -13.37 5.36 -67.18
N ARG A 4 -12.86 4.12 -67.07
CA ARG A 4 -11.59 3.68 -66.41
C ARG A 4 -11.48 3.58 -64.88
N THR A 5 -11.60 2.34 -64.40
CA THR A 5 -10.92 1.75 -63.24
C THR A 5 -9.65 0.99 -63.68
N PRO A 6 -8.52 1.03 -62.91
CA PRO A 6 -7.32 0.23 -63.14
C PRO A 6 -7.30 -1.09 -62.29
N PRO A 7 -6.35 -2.02 -62.56
CA PRO A 7 -6.46 -3.44 -62.21
C PRO A 7 -5.64 -3.88 -60.97
N ALA A 8 -6.07 -5.02 -60.40
CA ALA A 8 -5.33 -6.09 -59.75
C ALA A 8 -4.24 -5.74 -58.70
N PHE A 9 -4.62 -5.84 -57.41
CA PHE A 9 -3.68 -6.12 -56.33
C PHE A 9 -3.41 -7.63 -56.26
N VAL A 10 -2.12 -7.98 -56.28
CA VAL A 10 -1.60 -9.32 -56.04
C VAL A 10 -1.79 -9.65 -54.56
N LEU A 11 -2.49 -10.75 -54.30
CA LEU A 11 -2.66 -11.34 -52.98
C LEU A 11 -1.29 -11.90 -52.54
N ALA A 12 -0.55 -11.16 -51.71
CA ALA A 12 0.59 -11.71 -50.98
C ALA A 12 0.02 -12.61 -49.88
N CYS A 13 0.10 -13.93 -50.09
CA CYS A 13 -0.12 -14.89 -49.03
C CYS A 13 0.94 -14.69 -47.94
N LEU A 14 0.58 -14.02 -46.85
CA LEU A 14 1.24 -14.16 -45.56
C LEU A 14 1.10 -15.63 -45.14
N LEU A 15 2.15 -16.42 -45.37
CA LEU A 15 2.38 -17.65 -44.63
C LEU A 15 2.71 -17.23 -43.19
N LEU A 16 1.67 -17.01 -42.38
CA LEU A 16 1.77 -17.15 -40.93
C LEU A 16 2.28 -18.58 -40.71
N ALA A 17 3.56 -18.73 -40.36
CA ALA A 17 4.06 -19.94 -39.77
C ALA A 17 3.34 -20.09 -38.42
N SER A 18 2.18 -20.74 -38.43
CA SER A 18 1.52 -21.16 -37.21
C SER A 18 2.49 -22.10 -36.51
N ARG A 19 3.04 -21.68 -35.37
CA ARG A 19 3.45 -22.64 -34.35
C ARG A 19 2.25 -23.56 -34.16
N ALA A 20 2.40 -24.85 -34.47
CA ALA A 20 1.40 -25.83 -34.06
C ALA A 20 1.20 -25.62 -32.55
N ALA A 21 -0.02 -25.31 -32.12
CA ALA A 21 -0.31 -25.00 -30.72
C ALA A 21 0.31 -26.10 -29.84
N ALA A 22 1.23 -25.71 -28.96
CA ALA A 22 1.85 -26.66 -28.05
C ALA A 22 0.74 -27.31 -27.21
N ALA A 23 0.84 -28.61 -26.95
CA ALA A 23 -0.13 -29.27 -26.10
C ALA A 23 -0.07 -28.67 -24.68
N PRO A 24 -1.22 -28.45 -24.01
CA PRO A 24 -1.24 -27.93 -22.65
C PRO A 24 -0.49 -28.87 -21.70
N GLY A 25 -0.04 -28.36 -20.55
CA GLY A 25 0.72 -29.13 -19.57
C GLY A 25 -0.04 -30.34 -19.02
N LEU A 26 -1.36 -30.22 -18.85
CA LEU A 26 -2.26 -31.25 -18.31
C LEU A 26 -3.36 -31.60 -19.31
N ASP A 27 -3.83 -32.85 -19.30
CA ASP A 27 -4.79 -33.36 -20.30
C ASP A 27 -6.25 -33.05 -19.98
N ALA A 28 -6.62 -33.07 -18.70
CA ALA A 28 -7.98 -32.84 -18.24
C ALA A 28 -8.00 -32.45 -16.74
N PRO A 29 -9.06 -31.75 -16.27
CA PRO A 29 -9.27 -31.52 -14.85
C PRO A 29 -9.45 -32.85 -14.09
N VAL A 30 -9.03 -32.85 -12.83
CA VAL A 30 -9.20 -34.00 -11.92
C VAL A 30 -10.07 -33.54 -10.75
N PRO A 31 -11.15 -34.28 -10.39
CA PRO A 31 -12.09 -33.86 -9.36
C PRO A 31 -11.40 -33.59 -8.02
N ILE A 32 -11.77 -32.49 -7.38
CA ILE A 32 -11.36 -32.15 -6.02
C ILE A 32 -12.46 -31.32 -5.35
N GLY A 33 -12.91 -31.76 -4.19
CA GLY A 33 -13.94 -31.07 -3.43
C GLY A 33 -13.42 -29.78 -2.79
N ALA A 34 -14.35 -28.86 -2.52
CA ALA A 34 -14.05 -27.60 -1.84
C ALA A 34 -13.29 -27.80 -0.51
N TYR A 35 -12.43 -26.84 -0.18
CA TYR A 35 -11.66 -26.81 1.06
C TYR A 35 -10.74 -28.03 1.23
N LEU A 36 -10.13 -28.47 0.11
CA LEU A 36 -9.33 -29.70 0.04
C LEU A 36 -10.13 -30.91 0.54
N ASN A 37 -11.26 -31.20 -0.12
CA ASN A 37 -12.21 -32.25 0.26
C ASN A 37 -12.78 -32.10 1.70
N GLY A 38 -13.02 -30.85 2.13
CA GLY A 38 -13.55 -30.54 3.45
C GLY A 38 -12.54 -30.65 4.60
N ALA A 39 -11.24 -30.76 4.30
CA ALA A 39 -10.19 -30.76 5.32
C ALA A 39 -10.07 -29.41 6.03
N PHE A 40 -10.35 -28.31 5.34
CA PHE A 40 -10.26 -26.96 5.91
C PHE A 40 -11.64 -26.36 6.21
N PRO A 41 -11.76 -25.52 7.26
CA PRO A 41 -13.01 -24.84 7.58
C PRO A 41 -13.37 -23.78 6.54
N THR A 42 -14.68 -23.50 6.41
CA THR A 42 -15.16 -22.50 5.44
C THR A 42 -14.99 -21.05 5.91
N SER A 43 -14.69 -20.88 7.20
CA SER A 43 -14.36 -19.61 7.86
C SER A 43 -12.98 -19.67 8.54
N PRO A 44 -12.36 -18.51 8.84
CA PRO A 44 -11.05 -18.48 9.49
C PRO A 44 -11.03 -19.23 10.84
N PRO A 45 -10.09 -20.18 11.04
CA PRO A 45 -9.95 -20.89 12.30
C PRO A 45 -9.27 -20.02 13.36
N GLY A 46 -9.43 -20.34 14.64
CA GLY A 46 -8.68 -19.69 15.75
C GLY A 46 -9.33 -18.46 16.33
N THR A 47 -10.54 -18.12 15.88
CA THR A 47 -11.43 -17.23 16.65
C THR A 47 -11.87 -17.86 17.98
N ALA A 48 -11.48 -19.11 18.26
CA ALA A 48 -11.68 -19.82 19.52
C ALA A 48 -10.74 -19.40 20.67
N THR A 49 -10.36 -18.13 20.76
CA THR A 49 -9.98 -17.51 22.05
C THR A 49 -11.17 -17.43 23.02
N GLY A 50 -12.37 -17.78 22.52
CA GLY A 50 -13.64 -17.54 23.17
C GLY A 50 -14.18 -16.14 22.92
N TRP A 51 -13.40 -15.24 22.30
CA TRP A 51 -13.75 -13.83 22.13
C TRP A 51 -13.54 -13.32 20.69
N THR A 52 -14.41 -12.41 20.28
CA THR A 52 -14.38 -11.65 19.04
C THR A 52 -14.72 -10.19 19.33
N THR A 53 -14.70 -9.34 18.32
CA THR A 53 -15.29 -8.00 18.40
C THR A 53 -16.45 -7.85 17.43
N GLU A 54 -17.53 -7.23 17.89
CA GLU A 54 -18.68 -6.86 17.05
C GLU A 54 -18.90 -5.35 17.08
N ASN A 55 -19.53 -4.81 16.04
CA ASN A 55 -19.94 -3.41 16.05
C ASN A 55 -21.05 -3.22 17.09
N ALA A 56 -20.79 -2.39 18.10
CA ALA A 56 -21.73 -2.17 19.20
C ALA A 56 -22.96 -1.37 18.76
N PHE A 57 -22.80 -0.49 17.76
CA PHE A 57 -23.84 0.38 17.23
C PHE A 57 -23.78 0.38 15.69
N PRO A 58 -24.31 -0.66 15.02
CA PRO A 58 -24.12 -0.87 13.59
C PRO A 58 -24.63 0.25 12.67
N ALA A 59 -25.58 1.06 13.14
CA ALA A 59 -26.13 2.18 12.38
C ALA A 59 -25.44 3.53 12.66
N LEU A 60 -24.38 3.54 13.48
CA LEU A 60 -23.63 4.75 13.82
C LEU A 60 -22.22 4.74 13.22
N THR A 61 -21.81 5.92 12.76
CA THR A 61 -20.41 6.22 12.42
C THR A 61 -20.03 7.60 12.93
N PHE A 62 -18.74 7.79 13.21
CA PHE A 62 -18.20 9.02 13.77
C PHE A 62 -16.88 9.40 13.11
N VAL A 63 -16.45 10.64 13.31
CA VAL A 63 -15.09 11.06 12.92
C VAL A 63 -14.14 10.62 14.04
N ASP A 64 -13.34 9.59 13.75
CA ASP A 64 -12.30 9.00 14.61
C ASP A 64 -12.61 9.03 16.13
N PRO A 65 -13.42 8.09 16.64
CA PRO A 65 -13.75 8.01 18.05
C PRO A 65 -12.50 7.74 18.92
N LEU A 66 -12.26 8.57 19.94
CA LEU A 66 -11.12 8.44 20.84
C LEU A 66 -11.50 8.11 22.29
N TRP A 67 -12.64 8.62 22.75
CA TRP A 67 -13.08 8.46 24.14
C TRP A 67 -14.57 8.21 24.23
N LEU A 68 -14.98 7.29 25.07
CA LEU A 68 -16.38 6.97 25.34
C LEU A 68 -16.57 6.87 26.85
N THR A 69 -17.60 7.53 27.37
CA THR A 69 -17.95 7.50 28.80
C THR A 69 -19.47 7.53 28.98
N PRO A 70 -20.04 6.84 29.97
CA PRO A 70 -21.42 7.05 30.38
C PRO A 70 -21.65 8.50 30.82
N VAL A 71 -22.83 9.04 30.52
CA VAL A 71 -23.28 10.34 31.06
C VAL A 71 -23.93 10.09 32.43
N PRO A 72 -23.36 10.60 33.54
CA PRO A 72 -23.85 10.28 34.88
C PRO A 72 -25.34 10.62 35.06
N GLY A 73 -26.08 9.67 35.63
CA GLY A 73 -27.53 9.83 35.88
C GLY A 73 -28.44 9.63 34.67
N THR A 74 -27.90 9.16 33.53
CA THR A 74 -28.67 8.83 32.33
C THR A 74 -28.24 7.47 31.76
N SER A 75 -28.96 6.96 30.76
CA SER A 75 -28.57 5.77 29.99
C SER A 75 -27.78 6.09 28.72
N ASP A 76 -27.41 7.36 28.51
CA ASP A 76 -26.68 7.80 27.33
C ASP A 76 -25.19 7.57 27.49
N LEU A 77 -24.52 7.32 26.37
CA LEU A 77 -23.08 7.38 26.23
C LEU A 77 -22.69 8.72 25.61
N LEU A 78 -21.53 9.25 26.00
CA LEU A 78 -20.89 10.41 25.40
C LEU A 78 -19.60 9.97 24.72
N LEU A 79 -19.46 10.36 23.45
CA LEU A 79 -18.34 10.05 22.59
C LEU A 79 -17.58 11.30 22.18
N VAL A 80 -16.26 11.23 22.25
CA VAL A 80 -15.33 12.26 21.76
C VAL A 80 -14.73 11.81 20.43
N GLY A 81 -14.89 12.63 19.40
CA GLY A 81 -14.19 12.48 18.12
C GLY A 81 -12.89 13.28 18.12
N LYS A 82 -11.86 12.74 17.45
CA LYS A 82 -10.54 13.37 17.32
C LYS A 82 -10.58 14.82 16.85
N ASN A 83 -11.56 15.14 16.00
CA ASN A 83 -11.72 16.44 15.37
C ASN A 83 -12.29 17.53 16.29
N GLY A 84 -12.67 17.20 17.53
CA GLY A 84 -13.28 18.15 18.46
C GLY A 84 -14.79 18.22 18.42
N GLN A 85 -15.45 17.30 17.71
CA GLN A 85 -16.87 17.08 17.86
C GLN A 85 -17.12 16.08 19.00
N ILE A 86 -18.09 16.40 19.85
CA ILE A 86 -18.54 15.55 20.95
C ILE A 86 -20.01 15.24 20.72
N TRP A 87 -20.39 13.98 20.91
CA TRP A 87 -21.76 13.52 20.74
C TRP A 87 -22.24 12.77 21.96
N ARG A 88 -23.56 12.73 22.15
CA ARG A 88 -24.21 11.78 23.06
C ARG A 88 -25.32 11.02 22.35
N PHE A 89 -25.58 9.80 22.78
CA PHE A 89 -26.62 8.96 22.22
C PHE A 89 -27.04 7.87 23.22
N PRO A 90 -28.27 7.32 23.11
CA PRO A 90 -28.71 6.21 23.96
C PRO A 90 -27.79 4.99 23.85
N ASN A 91 -27.45 4.34 24.98
CA ASN A 91 -26.76 3.05 24.97
C ASN A 91 -27.70 1.92 24.50
N ASN A 92 -28.00 1.89 23.21
CA ASN A 92 -28.90 0.95 22.57
C ASN A 92 -28.31 0.53 21.21
N PRO A 93 -28.01 -0.76 20.98
CA PRO A 93 -27.45 -1.23 19.70
C PRO A 93 -28.28 -0.87 18.45
N SER A 94 -29.59 -0.63 18.61
CA SER A 94 -30.50 -0.25 17.52
C SER A 94 -30.64 1.27 17.33
N VAL A 95 -29.85 2.07 18.04
CA VAL A 95 -29.85 3.54 17.91
C VAL A 95 -29.50 3.95 16.48
N SER A 96 -30.22 4.94 15.96
CA SER A 96 -29.98 5.50 14.63
C SER A 96 -29.12 6.77 14.70
N GLN A 97 -28.43 7.10 13.61
CA GLN A 97 -27.64 8.35 13.53
C GLN A 97 -28.49 9.61 13.79
N ALA A 98 -29.80 9.56 13.54
CA ALA A 98 -30.72 10.67 13.80
C ALA A 98 -31.01 10.92 15.29
N GLU A 99 -30.72 9.94 16.15
CA GLU A 99 -30.86 10.03 17.61
C GLU A 99 -29.59 10.54 18.30
N VAL A 100 -28.50 10.71 17.55
CA VAL A 100 -27.24 11.27 18.04
C VAL A 100 -27.39 12.76 18.26
N VAL A 101 -27.09 13.24 19.47
CA VAL A 101 -27.15 14.65 19.85
C VAL A 101 -25.73 15.23 19.86
N PRO A 102 -25.45 16.29 19.08
CA PRO A 102 -24.20 17.05 19.20
C PRO A 102 -24.12 17.74 20.57
N VAL A 103 -23.04 17.47 21.32
CA VAL A 103 -22.78 18.02 22.65
C VAL A 103 -21.90 19.26 22.58
N LEU A 104 -20.88 19.24 21.71
CA LEU A 104 -19.97 20.34 21.45
C LEU A 104 -19.41 20.20 20.02
N ASP A 105 -19.33 21.31 19.29
CA ASP A 105 -18.53 21.39 18.06
C ASP A 105 -17.34 22.33 18.30
N TRP A 106 -16.15 21.75 18.33
CA TRP A 106 -14.89 22.45 18.59
C TRP A 106 -13.90 22.33 17.43
N VAL A 107 -14.37 21.98 16.23
CA VAL A 107 -13.50 21.68 15.07
C VAL A 107 -12.59 22.85 14.73
N SER A 108 -13.14 24.06 14.65
CA SER A 108 -12.36 25.28 14.31
C SER A 108 -11.25 25.61 15.30
N LYS A 109 -11.32 25.08 16.52
CA LYS A 109 -10.38 25.34 17.61
C LYS A 109 -9.49 24.13 17.94
N THR A 110 -9.69 23.01 17.27
CA THR A 110 -8.95 21.76 17.51
C THR A 110 -7.92 21.55 16.43
N GLN A 111 -6.69 21.24 16.84
CA GLN A 111 -5.65 20.77 15.94
C GLN A 111 -5.71 19.23 15.90
N SER A 112 -5.77 18.64 14.70
CA SER A 112 -6.10 17.21 14.51
C SER A 112 -5.12 16.44 13.62
N SER A 113 -3.91 16.98 13.40
CA SER A 113 -2.86 16.35 12.61
C SER A 113 -2.12 15.26 13.40
N GLU A 114 -1.87 14.10 12.79
CA GLU A 114 -1.15 12.97 13.39
C GLU A 114 -1.76 12.53 14.74
N ASP A 115 -1.04 12.60 15.86
CA ASP A 115 -1.59 12.25 17.17
C ASP A 115 -2.48 13.36 17.73
N GLN A 116 -2.37 14.59 17.25
CA GLN A 116 -3.12 15.74 17.75
C GLN A 116 -4.63 15.52 17.65
N GLY A 117 -5.38 16.05 18.61
CA GLY A 117 -6.83 16.00 18.54
C GLY A 117 -7.51 16.42 19.83
N PHE A 118 -8.76 16.01 19.94
CA PHE A 118 -9.58 16.11 21.15
C PHE A 118 -9.61 14.75 21.83
N TYR A 119 -8.91 14.63 22.97
CA TYR A 119 -8.53 13.33 23.51
C TYR A 119 -9.57 12.71 24.42
N SER A 120 -10.04 13.48 25.40
CA SER A 120 -10.84 12.94 26.49
C SER A 120 -11.77 13.99 27.09
N LEU A 121 -12.84 13.50 27.69
CA LEU A 121 -13.77 14.26 28.52
C LEU A 121 -14.06 13.48 29.79
N VAL A 122 -14.02 14.17 30.93
CA VAL A 122 -14.45 13.63 32.22
C VAL A 122 -15.42 14.56 32.93
N PHE A 123 -16.38 13.96 33.64
CA PHE A 123 -17.32 14.66 34.51
C PHE A 123 -16.70 14.86 35.89
N HIS A 124 -17.01 15.99 36.54
CA HIS A 124 -16.63 16.19 37.93
C HIS A 124 -17.24 15.11 38.84
N PRO A 125 -16.59 14.66 39.94
CA PRO A 125 -17.16 13.68 40.87
C PRO A 125 -18.49 14.12 41.51
N GLY A 126 -18.71 15.42 41.64
CA GLY A 126 -19.97 16.03 42.09
C GLY A 126 -21.01 16.26 41.00
N PHE A 127 -20.75 15.89 39.74
CA PHE A 127 -21.65 16.16 38.62
C PHE A 127 -23.07 15.63 38.87
N GLY A 128 -24.07 16.44 38.54
CA GLY A 128 -25.49 16.14 38.75
C GLY A 128 -25.94 16.18 40.21
N THR A 129 -25.04 16.40 41.19
CA THR A 129 -25.39 16.51 42.62
C THR A 129 -25.66 17.99 42.98
N PRO A 130 -26.92 18.38 43.26
CA PRO A 130 -27.27 19.77 43.50
C PRO A 130 -26.49 20.39 44.66
N GLY A 131 -25.88 21.55 44.41
CA GLY A 131 -25.12 22.31 45.39
C GLY A 131 -23.68 21.82 45.61
N SER A 132 -23.20 20.83 44.85
CA SER A 132 -21.77 20.47 44.84
C SER A 132 -20.96 21.49 44.02
N PRO A 133 -19.67 21.73 44.35
CA PRO A 133 -18.82 22.70 43.64
C PRO A 133 -18.71 22.48 42.12
N GLY A 134 -18.85 21.24 41.67
CA GLY A 134 -18.78 20.87 40.25
C GLY A 134 -20.06 20.22 39.70
N GLU A 135 -21.24 20.59 40.22
CA GLU A 135 -22.52 20.00 39.82
C GLU A 135 -22.76 19.99 38.29
N ASN A 136 -22.22 20.97 37.57
CA ASN A 136 -22.34 21.12 36.12
C ASN A 136 -20.96 21.23 35.44
N SER A 137 -19.88 20.75 36.07
CA SER A 137 -18.53 20.88 35.50
C SER A 137 -18.13 19.65 34.70
N VAL A 138 -17.62 19.89 33.49
CA VAL A 138 -16.93 18.90 32.65
C VAL A 138 -15.55 19.42 32.27
N PHE A 139 -14.60 18.51 32.10
CA PHE A 139 -13.21 18.83 31.76
C PHE A 139 -12.85 18.13 30.47
N VAL A 140 -12.10 18.83 29.61
CA VAL A 140 -11.67 18.32 28.31
C VAL A 140 -10.17 18.53 28.11
N CYS A 141 -9.54 17.59 27.42
CA CYS A 141 -8.13 17.65 27.04
C CYS A 141 -8.00 17.60 25.52
N TYR A 142 -7.31 18.58 24.92
CA TYR A 142 -7.21 18.70 23.46
C TYR A 142 -6.02 19.56 23.01
N ASN A 143 -5.55 19.38 21.77
CA ASN A 143 -4.67 20.35 21.12
C ASN A 143 -5.49 21.49 20.53
N HIS A 144 -5.22 22.70 20.99
CA HIS A 144 -5.82 23.92 20.50
C HIS A 144 -5.09 24.46 19.27
N LYS A 145 -5.86 24.75 18.22
CA LYS A 145 -5.42 25.50 17.05
C LYS A 145 -5.56 27.00 17.30
N PRO A 146 -4.45 27.74 17.53
CA PRO A 146 -4.53 29.17 17.77
C PRO A 146 -4.85 29.93 16.47
N ALA A 147 -5.69 30.96 16.57
CA ALA A 147 -5.96 31.90 15.47
C ALA A 147 -4.85 32.96 15.38
N LEU A 148 -3.60 32.51 15.21
CA LEU A 148 -2.40 33.35 15.16
C LEU A 148 -1.61 33.08 13.88
N ALA A 149 -0.88 34.10 13.41
CA ALA A 149 0.02 33.93 12.27
C ALA A 149 1.12 32.90 12.59
N GLY A 150 1.38 31.99 11.64
CA GLY A 150 2.33 30.89 11.81
C GLY A 150 1.78 29.66 12.55
N ALA A 151 0.48 29.63 12.89
CA ALA A 151 -0.13 28.46 13.51
C ALA A 151 -0.31 27.32 12.49
N ASP A 152 0.32 26.18 12.77
CA ASP A 152 0.21 24.95 11.99
C ASP A 152 0.19 23.71 12.92
N SER A 153 0.39 22.51 12.38
CA SER A 153 0.41 21.26 13.17
C SER A 153 1.62 21.14 14.10
N ASN A 154 2.73 21.83 13.83
CA ASN A 154 3.89 21.90 14.72
C ASN A 154 3.88 23.17 15.57
N HIS A 155 2.78 23.93 15.62
CA HIS A 155 2.69 25.17 16.41
C HIS A 155 1.27 25.28 17.00
N SER A 156 1.01 24.55 18.09
CA SER A 156 -0.28 24.45 18.75
C SER A 156 -0.16 24.62 20.27
N TYR A 157 -1.26 24.42 21.00
CA TYR A 157 -1.21 24.34 22.46
C TYR A 157 -1.92 23.11 22.95
N TRP A 158 -1.26 22.28 23.73
CA TRP A 158 -1.91 21.24 24.51
C TRP A 158 -2.68 21.89 25.67
N ARG A 159 -3.99 21.63 25.76
CA ARG A 159 -4.88 22.30 26.71
C ARG A 159 -5.70 21.32 27.55
N VAL A 160 -5.87 21.70 28.81
CA VAL A 160 -6.95 21.22 29.68
C VAL A 160 -7.90 22.38 29.95
N SER A 161 -9.18 22.21 29.64
CA SER A 161 -10.21 23.24 29.84
C SER A 161 -11.38 22.70 30.64
N ARG A 162 -11.97 23.55 31.48
CA ARG A 162 -13.26 23.32 32.12
C ARG A 162 -14.36 24.00 31.32
N PHE A 163 -15.51 23.32 31.20
CA PHE A 163 -16.73 23.88 30.64
C PHE A 163 -17.92 23.65 31.57
N THR A 164 -18.97 24.45 31.37
CA THR A 164 -20.28 24.29 32.00
C THR A 164 -21.15 23.39 31.15
N TRP A 165 -21.62 22.29 31.74
CA TRP A 165 -22.69 21.45 31.21
C TRP A 165 -24.05 22.12 31.40
N LEU A 166 -24.94 21.96 30.42
CA LEU A 166 -26.30 22.47 30.43
C LEU A 166 -27.28 21.30 30.64
N PRO A 167 -27.77 21.04 31.87
CA PRO A 167 -28.63 19.89 32.16
C PRO A 167 -29.92 19.87 31.32
N ALA A 168 -30.45 21.03 30.97
CA ALA A 168 -31.71 21.15 30.22
C ALA A 168 -31.62 20.59 28.80
N THR A 169 -30.46 20.71 28.16
CA THR A 169 -30.21 20.25 26.78
C THR A 169 -29.34 19.00 26.74
N GLY A 170 -28.61 18.70 27.82
CA GLY A 170 -27.59 17.67 27.85
C GLY A 170 -26.43 18.01 26.89
N THR A 171 -26.00 19.26 26.88
CA THR A 171 -24.92 19.76 26.00
C THR A 171 -23.94 20.64 26.79
N ILE A 172 -22.84 21.04 26.17
CA ILE A 172 -21.88 21.99 26.75
C ILE A 172 -22.20 23.41 26.29
N ASP A 173 -22.02 24.41 27.18
CA ASP A 173 -22.01 25.82 26.77
C ASP A 173 -20.64 26.18 26.17
N PRO A 174 -20.51 26.39 24.84
CA PRO A 174 -19.23 26.68 24.20
C PRO A 174 -18.61 28.02 24.64
N LEU A 175 -19.39 28.93 25.23
CA LEU A 175 -18.90 30.22 25.72
C LEU A 175 -18.33 30.13 27.15
N SER A 176 -18.49 29.00 27.82
CA SER A 176 -18.10 28.81 29.22
C SER A 176 -16.66 28.33 29.42
N GLU A 177 -15.85 28.23 28.35
CA GLU A 177 -14.48 27.72 28.42
C GLU A 177 -13.64 28.45 29.48
N SER A 178 -13.07 27.69 30.40
CA SER A 178 -12.07 28.13 31.35
C SER A 178 -10.82 27.28 31.18
N VAL A 179 -9.80 27.83 30.53
CA VAL A 179 -8.52 27.14 30.26
C VAL A 179 -7.73 27.01 31.56
N LEU A 180 -7.48 25.77 31.98
CA LEU A 180 -6.75 25.42 33.21
C LEU A 180 -5.26 25.24 32.93
N ILE A 181 -4.91 24.47 31.91
CA ILE A 181 -3.54 24.27 31.46
C ILE A 181 -3.45 24.73 30.00
N HIS A 182 -2.46 25.57 29.71
CA HIS A 182 -2.14 26.06 28.38
C HIS A 182 -0.65 25.84 28.13
N GLN A 183 -0.30 24.70 27.55
CA GLN A 183 1.10 24.35 27.28
C GLN A 183 1.36 24.52 25.78
N TYR A 184 2.29 25.41 25.42
CA TYR A 184 2.78 25.48 24.04
C TYR A 184 3.37 24.15 23.65
N ASP A 185 2.88 23.60 22.54
CA ASP A 185 3.33 22.34 21.97
C ASP A 185 3.69 22.55 20.50
N ARG A 186 4.90 22.14 20.18
CA ARG A 186 5.50 22.35 18.87
C ARG A 186 5.62 21.06 18.05
N CYS A 187 5.00 20.01 18.55
CA CYS A 187 5.05 18.70 17.95
C CYS A 187 3.61 18.19 17.80
N ARG A 188 3.44 17.31 16.83
CA ARG A 188 2.16 16.66 16.55
C ARG A 188 2.07 15.23 17.05
N TRP A 189 3.10 14.77 17.76
CA TRP A 189 3.24 13.42 18.28
C TRP A 189 3.40 13.41 19.80
N HIS A 190 3.06 12.29 20.43
CA HIS A 190 3.31 12.01 21.86
C HIS A 190 2.60 12.98 22.82
N ASN A 191 1.34 13.31 22.53
CA ASN A 191 0.59 14.30 23.29
C ASN A 191 -0.03 13.75 24.59
N GLY A 192 -0.30 12.44 24.67
CA GLY A 192 -1.09 11.83 25.75
C GLY A 192 -2.53 12.36 25.78
N GLY A 193 -3.03 12.72 26.97
CA GLY A 193 -4.31 13.40 27.13
C GLY A 193 -5.42 12.56 27.79
N ALA A 194 -5.10 11.43 28.41
CA ALA A 194 -6.08 10.70 29.22
C ALA A 194 -6.34 11.44 30.53
N MET A 195 -7.60 11.48 30.98
CA MET A 195 -8.01 12.14 32.21
C MET A 195 -8.85 11.22 33.09
N PHE A 196 -8.69 11.33 34.40
CA PHE A 196 -9.53 10.65 35.39
C PHE A 196 -9.48 11.36 36.76
N PHE A 197 -10.52 11.19 37.57
CA PHE A 197 -10.51 11.64 38.96
C PHE A 197 -10.02 10.53 39.88
N ASP A 198 -9.19 10.87 40.86
CA ASP A 198 -8.75 9.93 41.88
C ASP A 198 -9.75 9.79 43.04
N ASN A 199 -9.43 8.88 43.96
CA ASN A 199 -10.23 8.61 45.17
C ASN A 199 -10.36 9.82 46.11
N GLN A 200 -9.54 10.86 45.96
CA GLN A 200 -9.57 12.09 46.75
C GLN A 200 -10.34 13.22 46.05
N GLY A 201 -10.75 13.01 44.79
CA GLY A 201 -11.49 13.97 43.97
C GLY A 201 -10.59 14.90 43.15
N PHE A 202 -9.30 14.60 43.01
CA PHE A 202 -8.39 15.40 42.18
C PHE A 202 -8.34 14.90 40.74
N LEU A 203 -8.22 15.84 39.80
CA LEU A 203 -8.11 15.54 38.38
C LEU A 203 -6.68 15.14 38.04
N ASN A 204 -6.51 13.98 37.41
CA ASN A 204 -5.24 13.46 36.94
C ASN A 204 -5.21 13.49 35.41
N ILE A 205 -4.07 13.88 34.82
CA ILE A 205 -3.92 14.03 33.37
C ILE A 205 -2.58 13.44 32.92
N THR A 206 -2.58 12.57 31.91
CA THR A 206 -1.35 12.03 31.31
C THR A 206 -0.85 12.91 30.18
N VAL A 207 0.46 13.12 30.11
CA VAL A 207 1.11 13.91 29.06
C VAL A 207 2.40 13.24 28.62
N GLY A 208 2.59 13.10 27.32
CA GLY A 208 3.82 12.55 26.76
C GLY A 208 4.96 13.57 26.70
N ASP A 209 6.09 13.15 26.17
CA ASP A 209 7.30 13.99 26.06
C ASP A 209 7.21 15.06 24.96
N GLY A 210 6.14 15.05 24.17
CA GLY A 210 5.88 15.98 23.07
C GLY A 210 6.84 15.79 21.90
N GLY A 211 7.34 14.57 21.69
CA GLY A 211 8.02 14.08 20.48
C GLY A 211 9.23 14.88 20.00
N ASP A 212 9.72 14.58 18.80
CA ASP A 212 10.84 15.31 18.22
C ASP A 212 10.36 16.22 17.08
N SER A 213 10.79 17.49 17.14
CA SER A 213 10.57 18.45 16.06
C SER A 213 11.91 18.98 15.53
N SER A 214 11.91 19.42 14.26
CA SER A 214 13.08 20.05 13.64
C SER A 214 13.51 21.33 14.36
N GLU A 215 12.55 22.08 14.91
CA GLU A 215 12.82 23.27 15.75
C GLU A 215 13.53 22.94 17.07
N GLY A 216 13.48 21.67 17.50
CA GLY A 216 14.06 21.23 18.76
C GLY A 216 15.50 20.78 18.73
N GLY A 217 16.07 20.63 17.53
CA GLY A 217 17.36 19.96 17.33
C GLY A 217 17.28 18.44 17.46
N GLY A 218 16.10 17.83 17.24
CA GLY A 218 15.87 16.39 17.38
C GLY A 218 15.92 15.90 18.83
N LEU A 219 16.03 14.58 19.02
CA LEU A 219 16.00 13.88 20.31
C LEU A 219 16.86 14.50 21.41
N THR A 220 18.09 14.90 21.09
CA THR A 220 19.10 15.40 22.05
C THR A 220 19.32 16.91 22.00
N GLY A 221 18.58 17.62 21.16
CA GLY A 221 18.72 19.07 21.03
C GLY A 221 18.34 19.82 22.31
N PRO A 222 18.67 21.12 22.40
CA PRO A 222 18.49 21.92 23.62
C PRO A 222 17.05 21.95 24.16
N ASP A 223 16.07 21.74 23.27
CA ASP A 223 14.66 21.57 23.62
C ASP A 223 14.06 20.24 23.12
N GLY A 224 14.88 19.28 22.68
CA GLY A 224 14.45 17.93 22.26
C GLY A 224 13.64 17.17 23.31
N SER A 225 12.99 16.07 22.94
CA SER A 225 12.21 15.21 23.88
C SER A 225 13.02 14.84 25.14
N LEU A 226 14.28 14.40 25.01
CA LEU A 226 15.13 14.04 26.15
C LEU A 226 15.47 15.22 27.08
N SER A 227 15.35 16.45 26.59
CA SER A 227 15.57 17.64 27.41
C SER A 227 14.35 18.02 28.26
N ARG A 228 13.19 17.40 27.99
CA ARG A 228 11.88 17.62 28.64
C ARG A 228 11.47 16.44 29.50
N THR A 229 11.99 15.26 29.24
CA THR A 229 11.91 14.10 30.13
C THR A 229 12.88 14.24 31.31
N GLN A 230 12.63 13.53 32.41
CA GLN A 230 13.48 13.53 33.61
C GLN A 230 13.75 14.92 34.21
N THR A 231 12.79 15.85 34.11
CA THR A 231 12.91 17.20 34.70
C THR A 231 11.56 17.71 35.22
N LEU A 232 11.60 18.59 36.22
CA LEU A 232 10.43 19.22 36.86
C LEU A 232 10.45 20.75 36.73
N THR A 233 11.43 21.32 36.03
CA THR A 233 11.70 22.78 36.06
C THR A 233 11.32 23.50 34.76
N LYS A 234 10.90 22.77 33.72
CA LYS A 234 10.63 23.31 32.38
C LYS A 234 9.13 23.48 32.11
N GLY A 235 8.61 22.83 31.07
CA GLY A 235 7.18 22.74 30.76
C GLY A 235 6.55 21.50 31.39
N LEU A 236 5.25 21.36 31.20
CA LEU A 236 4.47 20.20 31.63
C LEU A 236 4.49 19.13 30.53
N PHE A 237 5.47 18.22 30.59
CA PHE A 237 5.66 17.11 29.64
C PHE A 237 6.10 15.84 30.38
N SER A 238 5.94 14.68 29.73
CA SER A 238 6.53 13.40 30.14
C SER A 238 6.16 12.98 31.57
N GLY A 239 4.86 12.90 31.87
CA GLY A 239 4.40 12.53 33.20
C GLY A 239 2.89 12.49 33.39
N ILE A 240 2.48 12.35 34.65
CA ILE A 240 1.08 12.45 35.08
C ILE A 240 0.97 13.63 36.03
N PHE A 241 0.02 14.52 35.77
CA PHE A 241 -0.25 15.71 36.57
C PHE A 241 -1.49 15.51 37.41
N ARG A 242 -1.48 16.01 38.65
CA ARG A 242 -2.61 15.90 39.58
C ARG A 242 -2.94 17.27 40.16
N ILE A 243 -4.17 17.73 39.92
CA ILE A 243 -4.63 19.08 40.22
C ILE A 243 -5.96 19.10 40.98
N ASP A 244 -6.15 20.10 41.84
CA ASP A 244 -7.37 20.36 42.58
C ASP A 244 -8.25 21.39 41.88
N VAL A 245 -9.24 20.90 41.16
CA VAL A 245 -10.20 21.74 40.40
C VAL A 245 -11.23 22.44 41.30
N ASP A 246 -11.37 22.02 42.57
CA ASP A 246 -12.24 22.63 43.56
C ASP A 246 -11.54 23.76 44.35
N ASN A 247 -10.21 23.84 44.26
CA ASN A 247 -9.37 24.77 45.02
C ASN A 247 -9.67 24.73 46.54
N ASP A 248 -9.81 23.52 47.10
CA ASP A 248 -10.07 23.33 48.53
C ASP A 248 -8.82 23.69 49.35
N PRO A 249 -8.81 24.81 50.10
CA PRO A 249 -7.63 25.25 50.83
C PRO A 249 -7.24 24.30 51.97
N ALA A 250 -8.07 23.33 52.34
CA ALA A 250 -7.72 22.28 53.29
C ALA A 250 -6.85 21.19 52.66
N LYS A 251 -6.89 21.04 51.33
CA LYS A 251 -6.25 19.93 50.60
C LYS A 251 -5.22 20.39 49.57
N SER A 252 -5.30 21.64 49.11
CA SER A 252 -4.41 22.20 48.11
C SER A 252 -3.94 23.61 48.45
N HIS A 253 -3.00 24.12 47.66
CA HIS A 253 -2.49 25.49 47.74
C HIS A 253 -2.36 26.14 46.34
N PRO A 254 -2.24 27.47 46.24
CA PRO A 254 -2.12 28.14 44.94
C PRO A 254 -0.85 27.76 44.18
N ILE A 255 -0.94 27.73 42.84
CA ILE A 255 0.19 27.49 41.92
C ILE A 255 1.34 28.46 42.23
N ARG A 256 2.54 27.93 42.47
CA ARG A 256 3.75 28.73 42.79
C ARG A 256 4.67 28.97 41.60
N ARG A 257 4.61 28.11 40.57
CA ARG A 257 5.46 28.16 39.38
C ARG A 257 4.63 28.01 38.11
N GLN A 258 4.94 28.80 37.09
CA GLN A 258 4.35 28.68 35.75
C GLN A 258 5.26 27.85 34.84
N PRO A 259 4.70 27.04 33.92
CA PRO A 259 5.50 26.26 32.98
C PRO A 259 6.23 27.15 31.98
N THR A 260 7.45 26.76 31.59
CA THR A 260 8.18 27.45 30.52
C THR A 260 7.77 26.91 29.15
N SER A 261 7.65 27.78 28.16
CA SER A 261 7.41 27.37 26.77
C SER A 261 8.69 26.83 26.12
N PRO A 262 8.60 25.77 25.30
CA PRO A 262 9.63 25.43 24.33
C PRO A 262 9.99 26.61 23.42
N VAL A 263 11.20 26.62 22.84
CA VAL A 263 11.55 27.59 21.79
C VAL A 263 10.63 27.42 20.58
N ASN A 264 10.08 28.55 20.12
CA ASN A 264 9.30 28.71 18.90
C ASN A 264 10.13 29.56 17.93
N THR A 265 10.64 28.97 16.84
CA THR A 265 11.53 29.71 15.91
C THR A 265 10.76 30.54 14.89
N LEU A 266 9.48 30.23 14.67
CA LEU A 266 8.54 31.03 13.86
C LEU A 266 8.03 32.30 14.59
N ALA A 267 8.31 32.47 15.88
CA ALA A 267 7.90 33.60 16.72
C ALA A 267 8.51 34.98 16.36
N THR A 268 8.94 35.18 15.11
CA THR A 268 9.29 36.52 14.59
C THR A 268 8.10 37.50 14.59
N ALA A 269 6.87 37.03 14.81
CA ALA A 269 5.69 37.87 15.05
C ALA A 269 5.36 37.94 16.56
N SER A 270 5.56 39.11 17.17
CA SER A 270 5.10 39.45 18.53
C SER A 270 3.60 39.17 18.70
N GLY A 271 3.21 38.18 19.51
CA GLY A 271 1.78 37.92 19.81
C GLY A 271 1.41 36.55 20.37
N TRP A 272 2.29 35.54 20.32
CA TRP A 272 2.02 34.22 20.91
C TRP A 272 2.01 34.27 22.45
N PRO A 273 0.95 33.80 23.13
CA PRO A 273 0.92 33.70 24.60
C PRO A 273 1.99 32.75 25.14
N ALA A 274 2.54 33.05 26.32
CA ALA A 274 3.37 32.09 27.04
C ALA A 274 2.52 30.92 27.54
N SER A 275 3.17 29.77 27.78
CA SER A 275 2.54 28.67 28.50
C SER A 275 2.12 29.14 29.90
N PHE A 276 0.95 28.71 30.36
CA PHE A 276 0.45 29.06 31.69
C PHE A 276 -0.45 27.99 32.29
N THR A 277 -0.61 28.07 33.61
CA THR A 277 -1.55 27.29 34.39
C THR A 277 -2.36 28.18 35.33
N GLN A 278 -3.65 27.89 35.50
CA GLN A 278 -4.56 28.69 36.34
C GLN A 278 -5.83 27.92 36.75
N GLY A 279 -6.59 28.49 37.69
CA GLY A 279 -7.96 28.03 37.99
C GLY A 279 -8.06 26.74 38.81
N TYR A 280 -6.94 26.20 39.27
CA TYR A 280 -6.84 25.02 40.14
C TYR A 280 -5.80 25.21 41.25
N GLY A 281 -5.90 24.39 42.30
CA GLY A 281 -4.91 24.28 43.36
C GLY A 281 -3.98 23.09 43.16
N ILE A 282 -2.79 23.13 43.77
CA ILE A 282 -1.85 22.02 43.82
C ILE A 282 -2.12 21.21 45.08
N PRO A 283 -2.47 19.91 44.98
CA PRO A 283 -2.65 19.06 46.16
C PRO A 283 -1.42 19.06 47.07
N ASN A 284 -1.65 19.18 48.38
CA ASN A 284 -0.60 19.26 49.40
C ASN A 284 0.19 17.95 49.57
N ASP A 285 -0.32 16.85 49.02
CA ASP A 285 0.26 15.51 49.04
C ASP A 285 0.89 15.09 47.70
N ASN A 286 1.00 15.99 46.72
CA ASN A 286 1.84 15.72 45.54
C ASN A 286 3.31 15.57 45.96
N PRO A 287 4.08 14.66 45.33
CA PRO A 287 5.38 14.21 45.84
C PRO A 287 6.52 15.24 45.74
N TRP A 288 6.44 16.20 44.81
CA TRP A 288 7.49 17.19 44.58
C TRP A 288 7.07 18.61 44.99
N GLN A 289 6.79 18.79 46.28
CA GLN A 289 6.50 20.12 46.84
C GLN A 289 7.75 21.01 46.87
N ASP A 290 7.61 22.27 46.46
CA ASP A 290 8.66 23.28 46.56
C ASP A 290 8.10 24.67 46.93
N PRO A 291 8.06 25.00 48.23
CA PRO A 291 7.62 26.31 48.70
C PRO A 291 8.44 27.50 48.17
N ALA A 292 9.66 27.26 47.63
CA ALA A 292 10.48 28.31 47.01
C ALA A 292 10.11 28.60 45.54
N GLY A 293 9.26 27.78 44.91
CA GLY A 293 8.77 27.98 43.53
C GLY A 293 9.76 27.58 42.42
N GLY A 294 10.75 26.76 42.73
CA GLY A 294 11.73 26.24 41.77
C GLY A 294 11.22 25.07 40.93
N LEU A 295 10.30 24.25 41.45
CA LEU A 295 9.73 23.07 40.77
C LEU A 295 8.27 23.28 40.34
N LEU A 296 7.86 22.57 39.29
CA LEU A 296 6.44 22.36 38.96
C LEU A 296 5.90 21.27 39.88
N GLU A 297 4.92 21.63 40.70
CA GLU A 297 4.39 20.79 41.78
C GLU A 297 3.21 19.91 41.32
N GLU A 298 2.77 20.06 40.06
CA GLU A 298 1.70 19.30 39.44
C GLU A 298 2.03 17.81 39.26
N TYR A 299 3.31 17.45 39.11
CA TYR A 299 3.72 16.08 38.80
C TYR A 299 3.41 15.12 39.95
N ILE A 300 2.89 13.94 39.61
CA ILE A 300 2.83 12.76 40.48
C ILE A 300 3.59 11.56 39.95
N VAL A 301 3.83 11.51 38.64
CA VAL A 301 4.66 10.52 37.95
C VAL A 301 5.45 11.26 36.87
N LEU A 302 6.68 10.83 36.62
CA LEU A 302 7.50 11.32 35.49
C LEU A 302 7.97 10.19 34.59
N GLY A 303 8.51 10.55 33.41
CA GLY A 303 9.19 9.59 32.54
C GLY A 303 8.24 8.78 31.67
N LEU A 304 7.21 9.42 31.12
CA LEU A 304 6.34 8.83 30.07
C LEU A 304 6.75 9.32 28.68
N ARG A 305 6.58 8.49 27.64
CA ARG A 305 6.90 8.84 26.25
C ARG A 305 5.68 9.32 25.50
N SER A 306 4.81 8.40 25.10
CA SER A 306 3.60 8.60 24.31
C SER A 306 2.42 7.84 24.93
N PRO A 307 1.91 8.31 26.09
CA PRO A 307 0.88 7.61 26.86
C PRO A 307 -0.53 7.87 26.29
N HIS A 308 -0.92 7.15 25.24
CA HIS A 308 -2.21 7.36 24.55
C HIS A 308 -3.44 7.21 25.46
N THR A 309 -3.41 6.25 26.39
CA THR A 309 -4.51 5.97 27.32
C THR A 309 -4.00 5.65 28.71
N ALA A 310 -4.79 5.97 29.73
CA ALA A 310 -4.51 5.59 31.10
C ALA A 310 -5.79 5.37 31.91
N HIS A 311 -5.75 4.43 32.85
CA HIS A 311 -6.88 4.07 33.70
C HIS A 311 -6.45 3.95 35.16
N LEU A 312 -7.24 4.53 36.05
CA LEU A 312 -7.12 4.32 37.49
C LEU A 312 -7.90 3.06 37.90
N ASP A 313 -7.20 2.08 38.48
CA ASP A 313 -7.85 1.04 39.27
C ASP A 313 -8.06 1.56 40.69
N SER A 314 -9.23 2.18 40.91
CA SER A 314 -9.55 2.87 42.18
C SER A 314 -9.49 1.95 43.41
N ALA A 315 -9.74 0.65 43.23
CA ALA A 315 -9.69 -0.33 44.31
C ALA A 315 -8.25 -0.61 44.80
N ALA A 316 -7.29 -0.67 43.87
CA ALA A 316 -5.88 -0.87 44.19
C ALA A 316 -5.10 0.44 44.36
N ASN A 317 -5.68 1.56 43.93
CA ASN A 317 -5.04 2.88 43.86
C ASN A 317 -3.79 2.88 42.97
N GLU A 318 -3.93 2.27 41.79
CA GLU A 318 -2.86 2.08 40.80
C GLU A 318 -3.28 2.67 39.47
N ILE A 319 -2.34 3.29 38.77
CA ILE A 319 -2.55 3.89 37.45
C ILE A 319 -1.89 2.99 36.42
N TRP A 320 -2.68 2.51 35.47
CA TRP A 320 -2.21 1.70 34.37
C TRP A 320 -2.13 2.55 33.10
N VAL A 321 -0.96 2.52 32.45
CA VAL A 321 -0.65 3.36 31.29
C VAL A 321 -0.07 2.49 30.19
N GLY A 322 -0.71 2.49 29.02
CA GLY A 322 -0.08 2.02 27.79
C GLY A 322 0.79 3.14 27.23
N ASP A 323 2.10 2.88 27.10
CA ASP A 323 3.10 3.84 26.66
C ASP A 323 3.87 3.28 25.45
N VAL A 324 3.80 3.99 24.32
CA VAL A 324 4.46 3.56 23.07
C VAL A 324 5.93 3.95 23.15
N GLY A 325 6.84 2.96 23.13
CA GLY A 325 8.28 3.17 23.24
C GLY A 325 8.93 3.79 21.99
N GLU A 326 10.25 4.02 22.04
CA GLU A 326 11.02 4.70 21.00
C GLU A 326 11.08 3.93 19.67
N GLY A 327 11.50 2.67 19.71
CA GLY A 327 11.71 1.87 18.50
C GLY A 327 11.92 0.36 18.73
N ALA A 328 12.12 -0.08 19.97
CA ALA A 328 12.37 -1.48 20.31
C ALA A 328 11.23 -2.14 21.08
N ARG A 329 10.54 -1.42 21.99
CA ARG A 329 9.57 -2.00 22.92
C ARG A 329 8.27 -1.20 23.00
N GLU A 330 7.18 -1.91 23.27
CA GLU A 330 5.91 -1.34 23.74
C GLU A 330 5.74 -1.62 25.23
N GLU A 331 5.12 -0.72 25.98
CA GLU A 331 5.15 -0.76 27.45
C GLU A 331 3.76 -0.61 28.08
N MET A 332 3.50 -1.46 29.08
CA MET A 332 2.34 -1.34 29.96
C MET A 332 2.82 -1.14 31.40
N SER A 333 2.66 0.08 31.89
CA SER A 333 3.20 0.52 33.17
C SER A 333 2.15 0.50 34.27
N ARG A 334 2.52 -0.05 35.43
CA ARG A 334 1.73 -0.03 36.67
C ARG A 334 2.36 0.98 37.61
N LEU A 335 1.75 2.15 37.74
CA LEU A 335 2.36 3.33 38.36
C LEU A 335 1.56 3.79 39.59
N VAL A 336 2.28 4.34 40.57
CA VAL A 336 1.72 5.03 41.73
C VAL A 336 2.37 6.41 41.91
N ILE A 337 1.81 7.22 42.82
CA ILE A 337 2.33 8.56 43.12
C ILE A 337 3.80 8.46 43.61
N GLY A 338 4.69 9.19 42.95
CA GLY A 338 6.12 9.25 43.21
C GLY A 338 6.98 8.43 42.24
N ASP A 339 6.36 7.69 41.33
CA ASP A 339 7.07 6.82 40.38
C ASP A 339 7.71 7.58 39.22
N ASN A 340 8.73 6.94 38.65
CA ASN A 340 9.42 7.32 37.43
C ASN A 340 9.34 6.14 36.45
N ALA A 341 8.59 6.31 35.36
CA ALA A 341 8.40 5.31 34.31
C ALA A 341 9.62 5.19 33.37
N GLN A 342 10.74 5.84 33.72
CA GLN A 342 12.08 5.59 33.19
C GLN A 342 12.33 6.00 31.73
N GLN A 343 11.32 6.53 31.01
CA GLN A 343 11.50 7.00 29.64
C GLN A 343 12.71 7.92 29.52
N GLY A 344 13.41 7.76 28.40
CA GLY A 344 14.63 8.47 28.09
C GLY A 344 15.83 7.59 28.33
N TYR A 345 15.99 7.01 29.52
CA TYR A 345 17.16 6.14 29.82
C TYR A 345 16.83 4.64 29.83
N ARG A 346 15.54 4.28 29.80
CA ARG A 346 15.03 2.94 29.49
C ARG A 346 14.01 3.03 28.37
N GLU A 347 13.88 1.92 27.65
CA GLU A 347 12.76 1.61 26.77
C GLU A 347 12.37 0.16 27.10
N GLY A 348 11.31 0.00 27.87
CA GLY A 348 10.94 -1.22 28.56
C GLY A 348 12.11 -1.79 29.36
N THR A 349 12.47 -3.02 29.05
CA THR A 349 13.60 -3.72 29.68
C THR A 349 14.95 -3.45 29.02
N VAL A 350 15.01 -2.70 27.90
CA VAL A 350 16.26 -2.38 27.20
C VAL A 350 16.81 -1.00 27.56
N THR A 351 17.98 -0.65 27.02
CA THR A 351 18.63 0.64 27.32
C THR A 351 18.05 1.72 26.39
N GLY A 352 17.64 2.85 26.96
CA GLY A 352 17.15 4.00 26.21
C GLY A 352 18.28 4.91 25.69
N PRO A 353 17.96 5.89 24.84
CA PRO A 353 18.94 6.77 24.21
C PRO A 353 19.54 7.85 25.13
N GLY A 354 18.91 8.14 26.27
CA GLY A 354 19.29 9.14 27.26
C GLY A 354 20.00 8.56 28.50
N GLY A 355 20.54 9.46 29.32
CA GLY A 355 21.19 9.10 30.58
C GLY A 355 20.25 9.22 31.79
N GLN A 356 20.44 8.36 32.78
CA GLN A 356 19.73 8.47 34.06
C GLN A 356 20.27 9.64 34.89
N ALA A 357 19.38 10.43 35.49
CA ALA A 357 19.75 11.48 36.42
C ALA A 357 20.41 10.91 37.69
N SER A 358 21.31 11.66 38.31
CA SER A 358 21.97 11.28 39.56
C SER A 358 21.84 12.40 40.61
N PRO A 359 21.09 12.19 41.71
CA PRO A 359 20.23 11.04 41.99
C PRO A 359 19.01 10.98 41.05
N PRO A 360 18.36 9.81 40.90
CA PRO A 360 17.11 9.68 40.15
C PRO A 360 16.00 10.55 40.77
N LEU A 361 15.13 11.10 39.92
CA LEU A 361 13.88 11.74 40.35
C LEU A 361 12.82 10.66 40.52
N GLY A 362 12.17 10.61 41.68
CA GLY A 362 11.14 9.60 41.97
C GLY A 362 11.71 8.20 42.20
N THR A 363 10.82 7.21 42.16
CA THR A 363 11.16 5.77 42.27
C THR A 363 11.17 5.16 40.88
N ASP A 364 12.30 4.60 40.46
CA ASP A 364 12.41 3.85 39.21
C ASP A 364 11.43 2.67 39.18
N THR A 365 10.48 2.71 38.26
CA THR A 365 9.44 1.67 38.10
C THR A 365 9.45 1.14 36.66
N PRO A 366 9.96 -0.09 36.42
CA PRO A 366 9.90 -0.70 35.10
C PRO A 366 8.45 -1.05 34.72
N PRO A 367 8.14 -1.21 33.42
CA PRO A 367 6.80 -1.61 33.02
C PRO A 367 6.47 -3.00 33.56
N ALA A 368 5.19 -3.21 33.86
CA ALA A 368 4.69 -4.51 34.30
C ALA A 368 4.71 -5.54 33.16
N ILE A 369 4.52 -5.07 31.92
CA ILE A 369 4.60 -5.87 30.69
C ILE A 369 5.31 -5.02 29.64
N ASP A 370 6.29 -5.61 28.94
CA ASP A 370 6.84 -5.04 27.71
C ASP A 370 7.01 -6.11 26.62
N TYR A 371 6.93 -5.72 25.35
CA TYR A 371 7.06 -6.64 24.23
C TYR A 371 7.74 -5.98 23.01
N PRO A 372 8.41 -6.77 22.14
CA PRO A 372 9.14 -6.21 21.00
C PRO A 372 8.22 -5.80 19.85
N ARG A 373 8.72 -4.95 18.95
CA ARG A 373 7.99 -4.48 17.75
C ARG A 373 7.52 -5.60 16.80
N SER A 374 8.05 -6.81 16.91
CA SER A 374 7.55 -7.97 16.18
C SER A 374 6.17 -8.45 16.69
N VAL A 375 5.82 -8.19 17.96
CA VAL A 375 4.54 -8.57 18.58
C VAL A 375 3.45 -7.51 18.39
N GLY A 376 3.80 -6.24 18.54
CA GLY A 376 2.93 -5.06 18.36
C GLY A 376 3.77 -3.79 18.23
N THR A 377 3.22 -2.72 17.67
CA THR A 377 3.97 -1.48 17.36
C THR A 377 3.27 -0.19 17.81
N CYS A 378 2.15 -0.29 18.53
CA CYS A 378 1.51 0.87 19.16
C CYS A 378 0.52 0.34 20.21
N ILE A 379 0.99 0.22 21.45
CA ILE A 379 0.16 -0.25 22.55
C ILE A 379 -0.93 0.76 22.92
N ILE A 380 -2.14 0.22 23.14
CA ILE A 380 -3.32 0.97 23.54
C ILE A 380 -3.98 0.26 24.73
N GLY A 381 -4.52 1.03 25.66
CA GLY A 381 -5.27 0.54 26.82
C GLY A 381 -4.46 0.53 28.11
N GLY A 382 -4.69 -0.51 28.92
CA GLY A 382 -4.27 -0.57 30.32
C GLY A 382 -5.45 -0.50 31.29
N MET A 383 -6.60 -1.07 30.95
CA MET A 383 -7.77 -1.04 31.83
C MET A 383 -7.83 -2.32 32.67
N ARG A 384 -7.76 -2.20 33.99
CA ARG A 384 -8.04 -3.34 34.88
C ARG A 384 -9.53 -3.58 34.95
N TYR A 385 -9.98 -4.76 34.53
CA TYR A 385 -11.41 -5.02 34.37
C TYR A 385 -12.09 -5.27 35.73
N ARG A 386 -13.11 -4.45 36.03
CA ARG A 386 -13.92 -4.50 37.26
C ARG A 386 -15.43 -4.62 36.98
N GLY A 387 -15.82 -4.86 35.73
CA GLY A 387 -17.22 -4.90 35.32
C GLY A 387 -17.93 -6.19 35.71
N ALA A 388 -19.23 -6.12 36.02
CA ALA A 388 -20.00 -7.27 36.47
C ALA A 388 -20.27 -8.30 35.35
N LYS A 389 -20.44 -7.85 34.10
CA LYS A 389 -20.84 -8.70 32.98
C LYS A 389 -19.86 -9.85 32.69
N TRP A 390 -18.56 -9.56 32.70
CA TRP A 390 -17.51 -10.50 32.34
C TRP A 390 -16.63 -10.88 33.53
N ASP A 391 -17.07 -10.62 34.76
CA ASP A 391 -16.28 -10.81 35.99
C ASP A 391 -15.72 -12.23 36.12
N SER A 392 -16.52 -13.25 35.77
CA SER A 392 -16.11 -14.66 35.85
C SER A 392 -14.99 -15.06 34.87
N LEU A 393 -14.75 -14.26 33.83
CA LEU A 393 -13.75 -14.54 32.79
C LEU A 393 -12.58 -13.55 32.83
N LEU A 394 -12.86 -12.28 33.10
CA LEU A 394 -11.92 -11.18 32.99
C LEU A 394 -11.74 -10.40 34.31
N GLY A 395 -12.50 -10.72 35.37
CA GLY A 395 -12.46 -10.01 36.65
C GLY A 395 -11.04 -9.91 37.20
N GLY A 396 -10.58 -8.67 37.45
CA GLY A 396 -9.24 -8.36 37.97
C GLY A 396 -8.11 -8.45 36.95
N ARG A 397 -8.34 -9.00 35.75
CA ARG A 397 -7.36 -9.06 34.66
C ARG A 397 -7.16 -7.67 34.05
N LEU A 398 -5.95 -7.43 33.54
CA LEU A 398 -5.63 -6.25 32.76
C LEU A 398 -6.06 -6.46 31.31
N LEU A 399 -6.67 -5.45 30.68
CA LEU A 399 -7.03 -5.42 29.27
C LEU A 399 -6.24 -4.34 28.52
N PHE A 400 -5.67 -4.73 27.38
CA PHE A 400 -4.89 -3.85 26.51
C PHE A 400 -4.85 -4.44 25.10
N GLY A 401 -4.37 -3.67 24.13
CA GLY A 401 -4.29 -4.09 22.75
C GLY A 401 -3.23 -3.32 21.98
N ASP A 402 -3.14 -3.61 20.69
CA ASP A 402 -2.23 -2.94 19.76
C ASP A 402 -3.03 -2.34 18.60
N HIS A 403 -2.78 -1.06 18.33
CA HIS A 403 -3.45 -0.31 17.26
C HIS A 403 -3.15 -0.87 15.87
N VAL A 404 -1.88 -1.18 15.59
CA VAL A 404 -1.40 -1.47 14.23
C VAL A 404 -1.57 -2.93 13.86
N ARG A 405 -1.45 -3.85 14.83
CA ARG A 405 -1.62 -5.30 14.65
C ARG A 405 -3.03 -5.79 14.95
N GLY A 406 -3.88 -4.93 15.53
CA GLY A 406 -5.29 -5.26 15.78
C GLY A 406 -5.46 -6.46 16.73
N ARG A 407 -4.56 -6.58 17.70
CA ARG A 407 -4.55 -7.65 18.71
C ARG A 407 -5.04 -7.09 20.03
N ILE A 408 -5.86 -7.86 20.73
CA ILE A 408 -6.39 -7.52 22.05
C ILE A 408 -6.03 -8.65 23.01
N TRP A 409 -5.46 -8.29 24.14
CA TRP A 409 -4.97 -9.23 25.15
C TRP A 409 -5.64 -9.01 26.50
N SER A 410 -5.52 -10.03 27.34
CA SER A 410 -5.64 -9.89 28.78
C SER A 410 -4.41 -10.42 29.48
N ALA A 411 -4.11 -9.93 30.67
CA ALA A 411 -3.06 -10.48 31.52
C ALA A 411 -3.51 -10.61 32.96
N ASP A 412 -3.02 -11.65 33.65
CA ASP A 412 -3.11 -11.73 35.11
C ASP A 412 -1.91 -11.00 35.72
N VAL A 413 -2.20 -9.93 36.46
CA VAL A 413 -1.20 -8.99 37.00
C VAL A 413 -1.04 -9.07 38.52
N ASP A 414 -1.73 -10.00 39.17
CA ASP A 414 -1.64 -10.24 40.62
C ASP A 414 -0.70 -11.41 40.97
N GLY A 415 -0.22 -12.14 39.96
CA GLY A 415 0.75 -13.24 40.11
C GLY A 415 2.14 -12.77 40.55
N SER A 416 2.95 -13.72 41.05
CA SER A 416 4.32 -13.45 41.55
C SER A 416 5.42 -13.50 40.47
N GLY A 417 5.05 -13.49 39.19
CA GLY A 417 5.97 -13.54 38.04
C GLY A 417 5.60 -12.56 36.94
N THR A 418 6.32 -12.59 35.81
CA THR A 418 5.99 -11.78 34.63
C THR A 418 4.57 -12.15 34.14
N PRO A 419 3.65 -11.17 34.01
CA PRO A 419 2.30 -11.45 33.53
C PRO A 419 2.33 -12.12 32.16
N GLU A 420 1.61 -13.22 32.02
CA GLU A 420 1.40 -13.88 30.73
C GLU A 420 0.33 -13.11 29.93
N MET A 421 0.70 -12.69 28.71
CA MET A 421 -0.24 -12.08 27.77
C MET A 421 -1.09 -13.16 27.11
N VAL A 422 -2.39 -13.17 27.40
CA VAL A 422 -3.37 -14.09 26.80
C VAL A 422 -4.10 -13.36 25.69
N LEU A 423 -3.92 -13.81 24.44
CA LEU A 423 -4.62 -13.25 23.29
C LEU A 423 -6.13 -13.49 23.44
N LEU A 424 -6.91 -12.42 23.53
CA LEU A 424 -8.36 -12.48 23.53
C LEU A 424 -8.91 -12.46 22.12
N THR A 425 -8.38 -11.67 21.20
CA THR A 425 -8.83 -11.71 19.80
C THR A 425 -7.81 -10.99 18.93
N GLU A 426 -7.75 -11.39 17.67
CA GLU A 426 -6.97 -10.76 16.62
C GLU A 426 -7.88 -10.41 15.43
N GLY A 427 -7.43 -9.51 14.57
CA GLY A 427 -8.25 -9.03 13.44
C GLY A 427 -9.22 -7.91 13.82
N PHE A 428 -8.93 -7.17 14.90
CA PHE A 428 -9.48 -5.82 15.03
C PHE A 428 -9.06 -4.98 13.81
N PRO A 429 -9.88 -4.01 13.33
CA PRO A 429 -9.48 -3.18 12.20
C PRO A 429 -8.10 -2.55 12.39
N THR A 430 -7.31 -2.50 11.30
CA THR A 430 -5.93 -1.99 11.31
C THR A 430 -5.66 -1.10 10.09
N GLY A 431 -4.66 -0.23 10.22
CA GLY A 431 -4.14 0.66 9.19
C GLY A 431 -3.02 1.51 9.80
N SER A 432 -2.30 2.27 8.97
CA SER A 432 -1.20 3.13 9.44
C SER A 432 -1.68 4.21 10.43
N LYS A 433 -2.95 4.61 10.34
CA LYS A 433 -3.63 5.58 11.21
C LYS A 433 -5.03 5.12 11.64
N ALA A 434 -5.40 3.88 11.32
CA ALA A 434 -6.73 3.33 11.58
C ALA A 434 -6.59 2.13 12.53
N GLY A 435 -7.48 2.01 13.51
CA GLY A 435 -7.44 0.89 14.44
C GLY A 435 -7.90 1.22 15.84
N LEU A 436 -7.41 0.47 16.81
CA LEU A 436 -7.80 0.58 18.22
C LEU A 436 -7.32 1.90 18.83
N ALA A 437 -8.20 2.66 19.48
CA ALA A 437 -7.83 3.93 20.11
C ALA A 437 -8.00 3.92 21.63
N ASN A 438 -8.96 3.16 22.18
CA ASN A 438 -9.22 3.15 23.62
C ASN A 438 -10.11 1.97 24.05
N PHE A 439 -10.10 1.68 25.36
CA PHE A 439 -11.02 0.77 26.05
C PHE A 439 -11.89 1.54 27.04
N CYS A 440 -13.14 1.14 27.20
CA CYS A 440 -13.99 1.65 28.27
C CYS A 440 -15.06 0.64 28.66
N THR A 441 -15.73 0.90 29.78
CA THR A 441 -16.88 0.11 30.22
C THR A 441 -18.10 0.96 30.50
N ASP A 442 -19.29 0.39 30.29
CA ASP A 442 -20.53 0.94 30.84
C ASP A 442 -20.79 0.46 32.27
N GLU A 443 -21.91 0.88 32.85
CA GLU A 443 -22.32 0.49 34.22
C GLU A 443 -22.58 -1.02 34.38
N ALA A 444 -22.92 -1.73 33.30
CA ALA A 444 -23.11 -3.18 33.33
C ALA A 444 -21.77 -3.94 33.28
N GLY A 445 -20.68 -3.25 32.89
CA GLY A 445 -19.38 -3.85 32.65
C GLY A 445 -19.22 -4.40 31.23
N GLU A 446 -20.04 -3.98 30.27
CA GLU A 446 -19.75 -4.25 28.85
C GLU A 446 -18.44 -3.55 28.47
N ILE A 447 -17.58 -4.20 27.67
CA ILE A 447 -16.30 -3.64 27.24
C ILE A 447 -16.46 -3.09 25.82
N TYR A 448 -16.30 -1.77 25.68
CA TYR A 448 -16.30 -1.10 24.37
C TYR A 448 -14.87 -0.72 23.96
N LEU A 449 -14.62 -0.77 22.65
CA LEU A 449 -13.34 -0.49 22.02
C LEU A 449 -13.54 0.55 20.91
N MET A 450 -12.82 1.66 20.99
CA MET A 450 -12.94 2.72 19.99
C MET A 450 -12.11 2.36 18.76
N CYS A 451 -12.71 2.47 17.57
CA CYS A 451 -12.08 2.16 16.30
C CYS A 451 -12.01 3.42 15.44
N VAL A 452 -10.81 3.99 15.30
CA VAL A 452 -10.55 5.11 14.39
C VAL A 452 -10.39 4.62 12.96
N ASN A 453 -10.80 5.43 11.99
CA ASN A 453 -10.75 5.11 10.56
C ASN A 453 -9.57 5.79 9.85
N GLY A 454 -8.87 6.71 10.52
CA GLY A 454 -7.68 7.36 9.99
C GLY A 454 -7.25 8.54 10.85
N THR A 455 -6.70 9.57 10.20
CA THR A 455 -6.46 10.87 10.83
C THR A 455 -7.51 11.87 10.38
N ASN A 456 -8.43 12.20 11.29
CA ASN A 456 -9.55 13.12 11.06
C ASN A 456 -10.50 12.64 9.94
N GLN A 457 -10.78 11.33 9.88
CA GLN A 457 -11.62 10.70 8.85
C GLN A 457 -12.99 10.27 9.40
N PRO A 458 -14.07 10.42 8.61
CA PRO A 458 -15.38 9.84 8.95
C PRO A 458 -15.34 8.31 8.84
N GLY A 459 -16.33 7.63 9.42
CA GLY A 459 -16.47 6.16 9.31
C GLY A 459 -15.90 5.38 10.50
N GLY A 460 -15.35 6.06 11.51
CA GLY A 460 -14.96 5.45 12.77
C GLY A 460 -16.14 4.80 13.49
N THR A 461 -15.89 3.71 14.19
CA THR A 461 -16.92 2.87 14.82
C THR A 461 -16.62 2.59 16.29
N ILE A 462 -17.65 2.16 17.01
CA ILE A 462 -17.52 1.67 18.38
C ILE A 462 -17.75 0.17 18.35
N ARG A 463 -16.76 -0.58 18.78
CA ARG A 463 -16.78 -2.04 18.82
C ARG A 463 -17.00 -2.48 20.28
N LYS A 464 -17.41 -3.72 20.49
CA LYS A 464 -17.43 -4.32 21.82
C LYS A 464 -16.88 -5.74 21.80
N LEU A 465 -16.34 -6.18 22.91
CA LEU A 465 -15.86 -7.55 23.07
C LEU A 465 -17.08 -8.48 23.21
N ALA A 466 -17.10 -9.57 22.44
CA ALA A 466 -18.22 -10.51 22.39
C ALA A 466 -17.72 -11.96 22.35
N PRO A 467 -18.52 -12.97 22.76
CA PRO A 467 -18.13 -14.36 22.60
C PRO A 467 -18.06 -14.77 21.12
N ALA A 468 -16.98 -15.43 20.69
CA ALA A 468 -16.77 -15.80 19.28
C ALA A 468 -17.54 -17.05 18.80
N GLY A 469 -18.12 -17.84 19.71
CA GLY A 469 -18.57 -19.19 19.40
C GLY A 469 -17.41 -20.18 19.27
N VAL A 470 -17.68 -21.43 18.85
CA VAL A 470 -16.65 -22.47 18.67
C VAL A 470 -16.18 -22.45 17.21
N SER A 471 -14.94 -22.03 16.95
CA SER A 471 -14.32 -22.20 15.62
C SER A 471 -13.84 -23.63 15.45
N SER A 472 -14.08 -24.23 14.29
CA SER A 472 -13.46 -25.50 13.90
C SER A 472 -12.02 -25.25 13.45
N GLU A 473 -11.06 -25.84 14.17
CA GLU A 473 -9.66 -25.88 13.74
C GLU A 473 -9.47 -26.84 12.55
N PRO A 474 -8.51 -26.57 11.64
CA PRO A 474 -8.03 -27.57 10.69
C PRO A 474 -7.42 -28.79 11.42
N PRO A 475 -7.17 -29.89 10.69
CA PRO A 475 -6.45 -31.03 11.24
C PRO A 475 -5.14 -30.63 11.91
N GLN A 476 -4.78 -31.29 13.00
CA GLN A 476 -3.57 -30.95 13.74
C GLN A 476 -2.31 -31.27 12.93
N PHE A 477 -2.33 -32.34 12.12
CA PHE A 477 -1.17 -32.80 11.35
C PHE A 477 -1.39 -32.69 9.85
N LEU A 478 -0.33 -32.37 9.11
CA LEU A 478 -0.35 -32.22 7.65
C LEU A 478 -0.78 -33.52 6.97
N SER A 479 -0.35 -34.67 7.49
CA SER A 479 -0.77 -36.01 7.05
C SER A 479 -2.29 -36.22 7.05
N GLN A 480 -3.03 -35.46 7.86
CA GLN A 480 -4.48 -35.57 7.99
C GLN A 480 -5.24 -34.66 7.01
N THR A 481 -4.55 -33.73 6.34
CA THR A 481 -5.19 -32.77 5.40
C THR A 481 -5.55 -33.42 4.06
N GLY A 482 -4.93 -34.55 3.72
CA GLY A 482 -5.06 -35.17 2.40
C GLY A 482 -4.30 -34.46 1.28
N LEU A 483 -3.44 -33.48 1.60
CA LEU A 483 -2.64 -32.76 0.61
C LEU A 483 -1.70 -33.67 -0.20
N PHE A 484 -0.99 -34.56 0.50
CA PHE A 484 0.00 -35.45 -0.10
C PHE A 484 -0.42 -36.91 0.04
N THR A 485 -0.25 -37.68 -1.04
CA THR A 485 -0.38 -39.14 -1.01
C THR A 485 0.87 -39.81 -0.43
N ASP A 486 2.02 -39.13 -0.54
CA ASP A 486 3.28 -39.51 0.08
C ASP A 486 4.02 -38.26 0.56
N LEU A 487 4.19 -38.13 1.88
CA LEU A 487 4.91 -37.02 2.51
C LEU A 487 6.42 -37.11 2.31
N ALA A 488 6.99 -38.30 2.11
CA ALA A 488 8.43 -38.44 1.93
C ALA A 488 8.87 -37.83 0.60
N THR A 489 8.09 -38.02 -0.46
CA THR A 489 8.37 -37.46 -1.79
C THR A 489 7.58 -36.21 -2.12
N LEU A 490 6.70 -35.75 -1.21
CA LEU A 490 5.75 -34.66 -1.44
C LEU A 490 4.88 -34.87 -2.69
N SER A 491 4.46 -36.12 -2.92
CA SER A 491 3.60 -36.46 -4.06
C SER A 491 2.19 -35.91 -3.81
N PRO A 492 1.71 -34.91 -4.57
CA PRO A 492 0.42 -34.29 -4.33
C PRO A 492 -0.73 -35.28 -4.56
N ALA A 493 -1.84 -35.09 -3.86
CA ALA A 493 -3.06 -35.84 -4.14
C ALA A 493 -3.65 -35.47 -5.52
N PRO A 494 -4.44 -36.37 -6.16
CA PRO A 494 -5.11 -36.05 -7.41
C PRO A 494 -5.97 -34.78 -7.29
N GLY A 495 -5.95 -33.93 -8.33
CA GLY A 495 -6.70 -32.66 -8.36
C GLY A 495 -5.89 -31.43 -7.92
N LEU A 496 -4.71 -31.61 -7.32
CA LEU A 496 -3.77 -30.52 -7.06
C LEU A 496 -2.91 -30.23 -8.31
N ILE A 497 -2.96 -28.98 -8.77
CA ILE A 497 -2.23 -28.53 -9.95
C ILE A 497 -0.92 -27.86 -9.49
N PRO A 498 0.26 -28.37 -9.86
CA PRO A 498 1.52 -27.69 -9.58
C PRO A 498 1.61 -26.41 -10.42
N TYR A 499 2.18 -25.37 -9.84
CA TYR A 499 2.46 -24.12 -10.54
C TYR A 499 3.72 -23.45 -9.99
N ASP A 500 4.25 -22.48 -10.73
CA ASP A 500 5.31 -21.60 -10.28
C ASP A 500 5.09 -20.15 -10.69
N VAL A 501 5.92 -19.25 -10.17
CA VAL A 501 5.88 -17.82 -10.45
C VAL A 501 7.26 -17.32 -10.84
N ALA A 502 7.33 -16.39 -11.80
CA ALA A 502 8.59 -15.91 -12.36
C ALA A 502 9.57 -15.37 -11.30
N ASN A 503 9.06 -14.69 -10.26
CA ASN A 503 9.83 -14.25 -9.11
C ASN A 503 9.13 -14.67 -7.81
N PRO A 504 9.68 -15.62 -7.04
CA PRO A 504 9.13 -15.96 -5.74
C PRO A 504 9.36 -14.80 -4.75
N LEU A 505 8.39 -14.56 -3.85
CA LEU A 505 8.62 -13.69 -2.69
C LEU A 505 9.88 -14.14 -1.95
N TRP A 506 10.79 -13.22 -1.66
CA TRP A 506 12.01 -13.51 -0.92
C TRP A 506 11.69 -14.05 0.47
N SER A 507 12.34 -15.13 0.86
CA SER A 507 12.18 -15.77 2.18
C SER A 507 13.49 -16.46 2.54
N ASP A 508 14.54 -15.65 2.70
CA ASP A 508 15.89 -16.05 3.11
C ASP A 508 16.56 -17.16 2.28
N GLY A 509 16.19 -17.27 1.00
CA GLY A 509 16.70 -18.26 0.07
C GLY A 509 15.99 -19.63 0.11
N ALA A 510 14.87 -19.76 0.83
CA ALA A 510 14.11 -21.01 0.82
C ALA A 510 13.50 -21.31 -0.56
N ALA A 511 13.70 -22.54 -1.01
CA ALA A 511 13.04 -23.12 -2.17
C ALA A 511 11.54 -23.25 -1.89
N LYS A 512 10.72 -23.01 -2.92
CA LYS A 512 9.26 -22.98 -2.80
C LYS A 512 8.61 -23.87 -3.85
N PHE A 513 7.76 -24.77 -3.38
CA PHE A 513 6.92 -25.61 -4.23
C PHE A 513 5.46 -25.22 -4.02
N ARG A 514 4.67 -25.16 -5.10
CA ARG A 514 3.30 -24.65 -5.03
C ARG A 514 2.32 -25.56 -5.71
N TRP A 515 1.14 -25.62 -5.13
CA TRP A 515 -0.02 -26.29 -5.71
C TRP A 515 -1.27 -25.44 -5.52
N ILE A 516 -2.21 -25.59 -6.44
CA ILE A 516 -3.54 -25.02 -6.32
C ILE A 516 -4.59 -26.13 -6.43
N ALA A 517 -5.58 -26.09 -5.54
CA ALA A 517 -6.79 -26.88 -5.62
C ALA A 517 -7.96 -25.94 -5.89
N VAL A 518 -8.50 -25.98 -7.11
CA VAL A 518 -9.75 -25.29 -7.46
C VAL A 518 -10.88 -26.31 -7.45
N PRO A 519 -11.95 -26.10 -6.65
CA PRO A 519 -13.02 -27.07 -6.55
C PRO A 519 -13.62 -27.38 -7.93
N ASN A 520 -13.82 -28.65 -8.22
CA ASN A 520 -14.44 -29.12 -9.46
C ASN A 520 -14.90 -30.58 -9.34
N ASP A 521 -15.86 -30.98 -10.17
CA ASP A 521 -16.37 -32.36 -10.25
C ASP A 521 -15.74 -33.21 -11.38
N GLY A 522 -14.63 -32.72 -11.96
CA GLY A 522 -13.94 -33.30 -13.11
C GLY A 522 -14.01 -32.42 -14.37
N ILE A 523 -14.80 -31.35 -14.32
CA ILE A 523 -14.87 -30.27 -15.32
C ILE A 523 -15.04 -28.93 -14.61
N HIS A 524 -14.71 -27.82 -15.28
CA HIS A 524 -14.93 -26.46 -14.77
C HIS A 524 -16.07 -25.79 -15.57
N ASP A 525 -17.33 -26.12 -15.26
CA ASP A 525 -18.49 -25.68 -16.05
C ASP A 525 -19.43 -24.71 -15.31
N SER A 526 -19.21 -24.50 -14.01
CA SER A 526 -19.97 -23.57 -13.19
C SER A 526 -19.14 -22.39 -12.67
N ALA A 527 -19.80 -21.31 -12.25
CA ALA A 527 -19.13 -20.15 -11.65
C ALA A 527 -18.43 -20.48 -10.31
N ALA A 528 -18.89 -21.52 -9.60
CA ALA A 528 -18.28 -21.98 -8.35
C ALA A 528 -16.97 -22.77 -8.56
N GLU A 529 -16.58 -22.98 -9.82
CA GLU A 529 -15.41 -23.77 -10.19
C GLU A 529 -14.43 -22.95 -11.04
N LYS A 530 -14.71 -21.66 -11.28
CA LYS A 530 -13.95 -20.81 -12.19
C LYS A 530 -13.25 -19.66 -11.48
N ILE A 531 -12.01 -19.42 -11.90
CA ILE A 531 -11.19 -18.27 -11.53
C ILE A 531 -11.66 -17.08 -12.35
N GLY A 532 -11.98 -15.96 -11.70
CA GLY A 532 -12.19 -14.70 -12.40
C GLY A 532 -10.86 -14.17 -12.90
N PHE A 533 -10.67 -14.20 -14.23
CA PHE A 533 -9.44 -13.79 -14.88
C PHE A 533 -9.34 -12.27 -14.94
N ASP A 534 -8.16 -11.75 -14.63
CA ASP A 534 -7.79 -10.35 -14.84
C ASP A 534 -6.41 -10.31 -15.49
N GLU A 535 -6.22 -9.42 -16.47
CA GLU A 535 -4.98 -9.33 -17.24
C GLU A 535 -3.83 -8.69 -16.43
N GLU A 536 -4.13 -7.68 -15.62
CA GLU A 536 -3.12 -6.88 -14.90
C GLU A 536 -3.28 -7.01 -13.37
N GLY A 537 -4.52 -7.12 -12.92
CA GLY A 537 -4.94 -7.19 -11.52
C GLY A 537 -4.82 -8.58 -10.90
N ALA A 538 -5.38 -8.68 -9.70
CA ALA A 538 -5.46 -9.94 -8.97
C ALA A 538 -6.63 -10.79 -9.49
N TRP A 539 -6.39 -12.09 -9.65
CA TRP A 539 -7.47 -13.04 -9.94
C TRP A 539 -8.41 -13.20 -8.75
N THR A 540 -9.68 -13.46 -9.04
CA THR A 540 -10.67 -13.87 -8.04
C THR A 540 -10.81 -15.39 -8.06
N PHE A 541 -10.97 -15.99 -6.88
CA PHE A 541 -11.01 -17.44 -6.73
C PHE A 541 -12.35 -17.87 -6.16
N PRO A 542 -12.92 -19.00 -6.61
CA PRO A 542 -14.15 -19.50 -6.05
C PRO A 542 -13.96 -19.94 -4.58
N PRO A 543 -15.01 -19.84 -3.74
CA PRO A 543 -14.97 -20.37 -2.38
C PRO A 543 -14.52 -21.83 -2.35
N GLY A 544 -13.67 -22.17 -1.37
CA GLY A 544 -13.11 -23.50 -1.25
C GLY A 544 -11.80 -23.72 -2.03
N THR A 545 -11.34 -22.78 -2.85
CA THR A 545 -9.99 -22.83 -3.43
C THR A 545 -8.93 -22.83 -2.34
N VAL A 546 -7.94 -23.72 -2.46
CA VAL A 546 -6.79 -23.81 -1.55
C VAL A 546 -5.50 -23.62 -2.33
N LEU A 547 -4.73 -22.60 -1.95
CA LEU A 547 -3.40 -22.31 -2.46
C LEU A 547 -2.37 -22.83 -1.46
N VAL A 548 -1.42 -23.64 -1.92
CA VAL A 548 -0.44 -24.34 -1.09
C VAL A 548 0.96 -23.85 -1.44
N LYS A 549 1.77 -23.60 -0.41
CA LYS A 549 3.20 -23.28 -0.54
C LYS A 549 3.99 -24.15 0.43
N HIS A 550 4.95 -24.93 -0.06
CA HIS A 550 5.88 -25.70 0.76
C HIS A 550 7.28 -25.09 0.67
N PHE A 551 7.97 -25.00 1.82
CA PHE A 551 9.24 -24.31 1.98
C PHE A 551 10.31 -25.28 2.48
N GLU A 552 11.42 -25.36 1.75
CA GLU A 552 12.60 -26.12 2.13
C GLU A 552 13.86 -25.25 1.97
N ILE A 553 14.88 -25.50 2.79
CA ILE A 553 16.16 -24.78 2.71
C ILE A 553 17.34 -25.73 2.72
N ALA A 554 18.32 -25.48 1.86
CA ALA A 554 19.59 -26.20 1.89
C ALA A 554 20.38 -25.82 3.15
N THR A 555 20.83 -26.83 3.90
CA THR A 555 21.56 -26.65 5.16
C THR A 555 23.08 -26.80 5.00
N ASP A 556 23.55 -27.20 3.82
CA ASP A 556 24.98 -27.21 3.46
C ASP A 556 25.15 -26.66 2.04
N GLU A 557 25.76 -25.49 1.91
CA GLU A 557 26.04 -24.85 0.62
C GLU A 557 26.97 -25.70 -0.27
N ARG A 558 27.74 -26.62 0.30
CA ARG A 558 28.62 -27.54 -0.44
C ARG A 558 27.86 -28.78 -0.93
N ASN A 559 26.69 -29.05 -0.35
CA ASN A 559 25.80 -30.12 -0.77
C ASN A 559 24.33 -29.67 -0.72
N PRO A 560 23.85 -28.92 -1.74
CA PRO A 560 22.51 -28.33 -1.74
C PRO A 560 21.36 -29.34 -1.68
N SER A 561 21.60 -30.64 -1.91
CA SER A 561 20.57 -31.67 -1.75
C SER A 561 20.24 -31.99 -0.28
N LEU A 562 21.04 -31.52 0.67
CA LEU A 562 20.77 -31.69 2.10
C LEU A 562 19.84 -30.57 2.57
N VAL A 563 18.53 -30.84 2.55
CA VAL A 563 17.49 -29.85 2.86
C VAL A 563 16.85 -30.07 4.22
N LYS A 564 16.44 -28.97 4.86
CA LYS A 564 15.49 -28.96 5.98
C LYS A 564 14.14 -28.51 5.45
N ARG A 565 13.10 -29.31 5.73
CA ARG A 565 11.70 -28.90 5.57
C ARG A 565 11.33 -27.92 6.66
N LEU A 566 10.85 -26.74 6.27
CA LEU A 566 10.52 -25.68 7.21
C LEU A 566 9.02 -25.70 7.50
N GLU A 567 8.22 -25.35 6.49
CA GLU A 567 6.77 -25.24 6.62
C GLU A 567 6.01 -25.68 5.37
N THR A 568 4.75 -26.05 5.56
CA THR A 568 3.72 -26.07 4.51
C THR A 568 2.63 -25.08 4.90
N ARG A 569 2.42 -24.07 4.06
CA ARG A 569 1.49 -22.98 4.28
C ARG A 569 0.32 -23.09 3.31
N PHE A 570 -0.87 -22.83 3.81
CA PHE A 570 -2.10 -22.81 3.06
C PHE A 570 -2.70 -21.41 3.09
N LEU A 571 -3.30 -21.02 1.98
CA LEU A 571 -4.20 -19.89 1.89
C LEU A 571 -5.53 -20.40 1.34
N VAL A 572 -6.59 -20.27 2.15
CA VAL A 572 -7.90 -20.88 1.88
C VAL A 572 -8.91 -19.79 1.57
N CYS A 573 -9.64 -19.92 0.46
CA CYS A 573 -10.71 -19.01 0.05
C CYS A 573 -12.02 -19.36 0.77
N THR A 574 -12.56 -18.42 1.54
CA THR A 574 -13.76 -18.58 2.38
C THR A 574 -15.06 -18.43 1.59
N ASP A 575 -16.18 -18.87 2.16
CA ASP A 575 -17.53 -18.66 1.60
C ASP A 575 -17.88 -17.18 1.42
N GLY A 576 -17.26 -16.29 2.20
CA GLY A 576 -17.47 -14.83 2.14
C GLY A 576 -16.57 -14.11 1.13
N GLY A 577 -15.80 -14.82 0.31
CA GLY A 577 -14.88 -14.24 -0.68
C GLY A 577 -13.52 -13.78 -0.13
N GLY A 578 -13.36 -13.70 1.20
CA GLY A 578 -12.09 -13.46 1.88
C GLY A 578 -11.18 -14.69 1.88
N LYS A 579 -9.94 -14.54 2.35
CA LYS A 579 -8.97 -15.65 2.49
C LYS A 579 -8.36 -15.68 3.89
N TYR A 580 -7.99 -16.86 4.38
CA TYR A 580 -7.19 -17.00 5.60
C TYR A 580 -5.97 -17.89 5.38
N GLY A 581 -4.89 -17.59 6.11
CA GLY A 581 -3.64 -18.35 6.08
C GLY A 581 -3.52 -19.31 7.27
N VAL A 582 -2.97 -20.51 7.05
CA VAL A 582 -2.54 -21.41 8.12
C VAL A 582 -1.18 -22.02 7.80
N THR A 583 -0.37 -22.21 8.84
CA THR A 583 1.02 -22.65 8.74
C THR A 583 1.21 -23.97 9.47
N TYR A 584 1.76 -24.99 8.78
CA TYR A 584 2.19 -26.24 9.39
C TYR A 584 3.72 -26.28 9.45
N LYS A 585 4.27 -26.46 10.65
CA LYS A 585 5.71 -26.57 10.89
C LYS A 585 6.16 -28.03 10.82
N TRP A 586 7.15 -28.32 9.98
CA TRP A 586 7.68 -29.68 9.87
C TRP A 586 8.46 -30.09 11.11
N ASN A 587 8.37 -31.36 11.46
CA ASN A 587 9.18 -31.95 12.52
C ASN A 587 10.64 -32.12 12.07
N GLU A 588 11.56 -32.30 13.02
CA GLU A 588 13.00 -32.41 12.75
C GLU A 588 13.34 -33.60 11.84
N ALA A 589 12.55 -34.68 11.89
CA ALA A 589 12.73 -35.86 11.05
C ALA A 589 12.23 -35.66 9.60
N GLY A 590 11.53 -34.56 9.30
CA GLY A 590 10.93 -34.30 7.99
C GLY A 590 9.80 -35.25 7.58
N THR A 591 9.17 -35.95 8.54
CA THR A 591 8.18 -37.00 8.26
C THR A 591 6.74 -36.53 8.29
N ASP A 592 6.45 -35.45 9.01
CA ASP A 592 5.13 -34.81 9.08
C ASP A 592 5.28 -33.35 9.57
N ALA A 593 4.19 -32.58 9.55
CA ALA A 593 4.14 -31.21 10.04
C ALA A 593 2.91 -30.96 10.93
N GLU A 594 3.05 -30.07 11.91
CA GLU A 594 2.01 -29.74 12.90
C GLU A 594 1.50 -28.31 12.69
N LEU A 595 0.19 -28.13 12.82
CA LEU A 595 -0.48 -26.83 12.71
C LEU A 595 -0.01 -25.88 13.81
N LEU A 596 0.42 -24.68 13.43
CA LEU A 596 0.71 -23.60 14.36
C LEU A 596 -0.55 -22.78 14.66
N SER A 597 -0.77 -22.47 15.94
CA SER A 597 -1.83 -21.58 16.42
C SER A 597 -1.41 -20.11 16.51
N THR A 598 -0.10 -19.84 16.61
CA THR A 598 0.51 -18.50 16.70
C THR A 598 1.79 -18.46 15.87
N GLY A 599 2.38 -17.27 15.71
CA GLY A 599 3.69 -17.14 15.05
C GLY A 599 4.80 -17.78 15.89
N PHE A 600 5.83 -18.27 15.24
CA PHE A 600 6.93 -18.99 15.88
C PHE A 600 8.26 -18.64 15.21
N GLY A 601 9.35 -18.53 15.96
CA GLY A 601 10.70 -18.38 15.42
C GLY A 601 11.53 -19.63 15.68
N GLU A 602 12.25 -20.13 14.68
CA GLU A 602 13.17 -21.28 14.83
C GLU A 602 14.56 -20.97 14.30
N ASP A 603 15.58 -21.19 15.12
CA ASP A 603 16.96 -21.16 14.66
C ASP A 603 17.37 -22.48 13.98
N TYR A 604 18.10 -22.37 12.87
CA TYR A 604 18.71 -23.49 12.17
C TYR A 604 20.12 -23.13 11.72
N THR A 605 20.96 -24.16 11.55
CA THR A 605 22.37 -23.98 11.17
C THR A 605 22.55 -24.25 9.68
N ILE A 606 23.29 -23.36 9.01
CA ILE A 606 23.76 -23.55 7.63
C ILE A 606 25.28 -23.72 7.64
N THR A 607 25.76 -24.75 6.95
CA THR A 607 27.18 -24.90 6.62
C THR A 607 27.48 -24.16 5.32
N ARG A 608 28.42 -23.24 5.38
CA ARG A 608 28.84 -22.37 4.28
C ARG A 608 29.77 -23.10 3.32
N SER A 609 29.92 -22.56 2.12
CA SER A 609 30.82 -23.05 1.07
C SER A 609 32.28 -23.19 1.53
N ASP A 610 32.74 -22.32 2.43
CA ASP A 610 34.08 -22.35 3.04
C ASP A 610 34.23 -23.37 4.20
N GLY A 611 33.14 -24.06 4.57
CA GLY A 611 33.09 -25.02 5.66
C GLY A 611 32.81 -24.42 7.05
N SER A 612 32.68 -23.09 7.17
CA SER A 612 32.19 -22.45 8.39
C SER A 612 30.69 -22.69 8.59
N THR A 613 30.16 -22.45 9.80
CA THR A 613 28.73 -22.56 10.09
C THR A 613 28.15 -21.21 10.52
N THR A 614 26.92 -20.93 10.11
CA THR A 614 26.12 -19.79 10.58
C THR A 614 24.81 -20.29 11.16
N VAL A 615 24.29 -19.60 12.17
CA VAL A 615 22.90 -19.75 12.60
C VAL A 615 22.06 -18.74 11.82
N ARG A 616 20.88 -19.16 11.36
CA ARG A 616 19.83 -18.30 10.81
C ARG A 616 18.53 -18.57 11.57
N ASN A 617 17.68 -17.57 11.65
CA ASN A 617 16.34 -17.71 12.19
C ASN A 617 15.33 -17.87 11.04
N TRP A 618 14.30 -18.69 11.24
CA TRP A 618 13.13 -18.79 10.38
C TRP A 618 11.89 -18.32 11.14
N ASP A 619 11.20 -17.33 10.59
CA ASP A 619 9.95 -16.82 11.14
C ASP A 619 8.74 -17.50 10.48
N TYR A 620 8.03 -18.31 11.26
CA TYR A 620 6.74 -18.86 10.92
C TYR A 620 5.65 -17.83 11.22
N PRO A 621 4.88 -17.36 10.22
CA PRO A 621 3.87 -16.33 10.46
C PRO A 621 2.67 -16.89 11.21
N SER A 622 2.10 -16.06 12.09
CA SER A 622 0.75 -16.29 12.62
C SER A 622 -0.32 -16.14 11.54
N ARG A 623 -1.57 -16.44 11.91
CA ARG A 623 -2.74 -16.25 11.03
C ARG A 623 -2.93 -14.77 10.67
N SER A 624 -2.77 -13.86 11.64
CA SER A 624 -2.81 -12.42 11.40
C SER A 624 -1.62 -11.93 10.57
N ASP A 625 -0.40 -12.42 10.82
CA ASP A 625 0.78 -11.99 10.05
C ASP A 625 0.63 -12.34 8.56
N CYS A 626 -0.05 -13.45 8.22
CA CYS A 626 -0.36 -13.78 6.82
C CYS A 626 -1.15 -12.65 6.13
N LEU A 627 -2.11 -12.03 6.82
CA LEU A 627 -3.00 -11.01 6.24
C LEU A 627 -2.35 -9.64 6.09
N LEU A 628 -1.18 -9.40 6.70
CA LEU A 628 -0.41 -8.17 6.47
C LEU A 628 0.00 -8.04 4.99
N CYS A 629 0.51 -9.12 4.42
CA CYS A 629 0.84 -9.19 2.99
C CYS A 629 -0.37 -9.61 2.14
N HIS A 630 -1.22 -10.51 2.64
CA HIS A 630 -2.43 -10.97 1.97
C HIS A 630 -3.64 -10.05 2.22
N ASN A 631 -3.44 -8.75 2.00
CA ASN A 631 -4.46 -7.72 2.20
C ASN A 631 -5.44 -7.60 1.02
N ALA A 632 -6.57 -6.92 1.24
CA ALA A 632 -7.64 -6.79 0.26
C ALA A 632 -7.19 -6.10 -1.04
N ASN A 633 -6.36 -5.07 -0.95
CA ASN A 633 -5.90 -4.29 -2.10
C ASN A 633 -4.96 -5.09 -3.01
N ALA A 634 -4.19 -6.02 -2.45
CA ALA A 634 -3.40 -6.99 -3.20
C ALA A 634 -4.20 -8.23 -3.69
N GLY A 635 -5.53 -8.24 -3.55
CA GLY A 635 -6.40 -9.37 -3.90
C GLY A 635 -6.27 -10.60 -2.98
N GLN A 636 -5.49 -10.48 -1.91
CA GLN A 636 -5.20 -11.51 -0.91
C GLN A 636 -4.51 -12.79 -1.43
N ALA A 637 -4.22 -12.93 -2.73
CA ALA A 637 -3.56 -14.11 -3.32
C ALA A 637 -2.29 -13.68 -4.07
N LEU A 638 -1.15 -13.72 -3.36
CA LEU A 638 0.11 -13.20 -3.88
C LEU A 638 0.79 -14.15 -4.87
N GLY A 639 1.15 -13.61 -6.03
CA GLY A 639 1.94 -14.28 -7.09
C GLY A 639 1.10 -15.03 -8.12
N VAL A 640 -0.04 -15.62 -7.74
CA VAL A 640 -0.92 -16.36 -8.66
C VAL A 640 -1.83 -15.42 -9.45
N ARG A 641 -1.23 -14.73 -10.43
CA ARG A 641 -1.90 -13.84 -11.37
C ARG A 641 -1.20 -13.89 -12.72
N THR A 642 -1.76 -13.21 -13.72
CA THR A 642 -1.36 -13.31 -15.12
C THR A 642 0.14 -13.14 -15.38
N ALA A 643 0.74 -12.00 -15.02
CA ALA A 643 2.13 -11.73 -15.38
C ALA A 643 3.15 -12.73 -14.77
N PRO A 644 3.15 -13.06 -13.47
CA PRO A 644 4.06 -14.07 -12.91
C PRO A 644 3.79 -15.50 -13.39
N MET A 645 2.55 -15.80 -13.81
CA MET A 645 2.16 -17.13 -14.30
C MET A 645 2.40 -17.31 -15.80
N ARG A 646 2.59 -16.23 -16.58
CA ARG A 646 2.89 -16.27 -18.02
C ARG A 646 4.35 -16.71 -18.26
N MET A 647 4.60 -17.97 -17.97
CA MET A 647 5.88 -18.66 -18.11
C MET A 647 5.65 -20.16 -18.34
N GLU A 648 6.66 -20.84 -18.85
CA GLU A 648 6.65 -22.29 -18.96
C GLU A 648 6.83 -22.97 -17.61
N HIS A 649 6.10 -24.07 -17.39
CA HIS A 649 6.22 -24.93 -16.22
C HIS A 649 6.26 -26.41 -16.63
N PHE A 650 7.06 -27.21 -15.92
CA PHE A 650 7.13 -28.64 -16.13
C PHE A 650 6.06 -29.36 -15.30
N TYR A 651 5.24 -30.18 -15.95
CA TYR A 651 4.17 -30.96 -15.34
C TYR A 651 4.58 -32.43 -15.19
N PRO A 652 4.93 -32.90 -13.98
CA PRO A 652 5.49 -34.24 -13.79
C PRO A 652 4.54 -35.39 -14.19
N SER A 653 3.23 -35.16 -14.08
CA SER A 653 2.21 -36.17 -14.40
C SER A 653 2.16 -36.53 -15.89
N THR A 654 2.56 -35.61 -16.77
CA THR A 654 2.51 -35.76 -18.23
C THR A 654 3.90 -35.72 -18.86
N GLY A 655 4.91 -35.25 -18.13
CA GLY A 655 6.27 -35.07 -18.62
C GLY A 655 6.41 -33.91 -19.61
N ARG A 656 5.42 -33.00 -19.67
CA ARG A 656 5.41 -31.86 -20.60
C ARG A 656 5.83 -30.57 -19.90
N THR A 657 6.54 -29.72 -20.64
CA THR A 657 6.73 -28.31 -20.30
C THR A 657 5.77 -27.49 -21.17
N ALA A 658 4.97 -26.63 -20.56
CA ALA A 658 3.98 -25.81 -21.25
C ALA A 658 3.73 -24.50 -20.49
N ASP A 659 3.18 -23.49 -21.18
CA ASP A 659 2.75 -22.25 -20.53
C ASP A 659 1.60 -22.53 -19.54
N GLN A 660 1.67 -21.90 -18.36
CA GLN A 660 0.69 -22.15 -17.30
C GLN A 660 -0.66 -21.50 -17.58
N ILE A 661 -0.70 -20.33 -18.26
CA ILE A 661 -1.95 -19.66 -18.65
C ILE A 661 -2.67 -20.48 -19.72
N GLU A 662 -1.94 -20.96 -20.73
CA GLU A 662 -2.47 -21.88 -21.75
C GLU A 662 -2.99 -23.17 -21.12
N THR A 663 -2.26 -23.72 -20.15
CA THR A 663 -2.67 -24.93 -19.43
C THR A 663 -3.96 -24.70 -18.63
N PHE A 664 -4.06 -23.61 -17.87
CA PHE A 664 -5.26 -23.31 -17.07
C PHE A 664 -6.46 -22.98 -17.97
N HIS A 665 -6.22 -22.29 -19.09
CA HIS A 665 -7.23 -22.03 -20.11
C HIS A 665 -7.75 -23.34 -20.72
N ALA A 666 -6.87 -24.26 -21.13
CA ALA A 666 -7.24 -25.54 -21.71
C ALA A 666 -8.01 -26.45 -20.74
N LEU A 667 -7.78 -26.31 -19.44
CA LEU A 667 -8.55 -26.98 -18.38
C LEU A 667 -9.93 -26.34 -18.13
N GLY A 668 -10.22 -25.17 -18.73
CA GLY A 668 -11.48 -24.45 -18.53
C GLY A 668 -11.58 -23.70 -17.20
N MET A 669 -10.45 -23.46 -16.53
CA MET A 669 -10.42 -22.90 -15.17
C MET A 669 -10.81 -21.42 -15.11
N PHE A 670 -10.74 -20.67 -16.21
CA PHE A 670 -11.10 -19.25 -16.23
C PHE A 670 -12.59 -19.04 -16.50
N ASP A 671 -13.14 -17.97 -15.93
CA ASP A 671 -14.52 -17.50 -16.13
C ASP A 671 -14.84 -17.14 -17.59
N ARG A 672 -13.80 -16.88 -18.40
CA ARG A 672 -13.89 -16.66 -19.84
C ARG A 672 -12.86 -17.48 -20.62
N ALA A 673 -13.14 -17.69 -21.90
CA ALA A 673 -12.16 -18.22 -22.85
C ALA A 673 -11.18 -17.11 -23.27
N LEU A 674 -9.90 -17.46 -23.42
CA LEU A 674 -8.85 -16.60 -23.94
C LEU A 674 -8.52 -17.04 -25.37
N THR A 675 -8.36 -16.09 -26.28
CA THR A 675 -7.89 -16.38 -27.63
C THR A 675 -6.36 -16.57 -27.63
N PRO A 676 -5.80 -17.31 -28.60
CA PRO A 676 -4.35 -17.43 -28.74
C PRO A 676 -3.64 -16.07 -28.90
N GLU A 677 -4.31 -15.10 -29.54
CA GLU A 677 -3.80 -13.74 -29.72
C GLU A 677 -3.75 -12.98 -28.39
N GLU A 678 -4.80 -13.06 -27.56
CA GLU A 678 -4.79 -12.49 -26.21
C GLU A 678 -3.63 -13.07 -25.40
N ILE A 679 -3.48 -14.41 -25.34
CA ILE A 679 -2.42 -15.08 -24.56
C ILE A 679 -1.02 -14.67 -25.04
N ALA A 680 -0.85 -14.48 -26.35
CA ALA A 680 0.42 -14.07 -26.94
C ALA A 680 0.80 -12.61 -26.60
N ASN A 681 -0.19 -11.77 -26.30
CA ASN A 681 0.01 -10.35 -25.98
C ASN A 681 0.10 -10.06 -24.47
N LEU A 682 -0.18 -11.03 -23.59
CA LEU A 682 -0.03 -10.87 -22.15
C LEU A 682 1.42 -10.55 -21.76
N THR A 683 1.61 -9.49 -20.97
CA THR A 683 2.94 -9.10 -20.46
C THR A 683 3.43 -10.10 -19.41
N PRO A 684 4.54 -10.81 -19.66
CA PRO A 684 5.11 -11.74 -18.69
C PRO A 684 6.05 -11.04 -17.72
N ALA A 685 6.03 -11.46 -16.45
CA ALA A 685 7.12 -11.18 -15.55
C ALA A 685 8.34 -12.05 -15.93
N ARG A 686 9.55 -11.53 -15.72
CA ARG A 686 10.80 -12.21 -16.07
C ARG A 686 11.65 -12.46 -14.83
N ALA A 687 12.26 -13.64 -14.77
CA ALA A 687 13.12 -14.03 -13.65
C ALA A 687 14.37 -13.14 -13.58
N LEU A 688 14.93 -13.02 -12.38
CA LEU A 688 16.12 -12.19 -12.11
C LEU A 688 17.31 -12.51 -13.03
N ASP A 689 17.45 -13.73 -13.51
CA ASP A 689 18.56 -14.23 -14.33
C ASP A 689 18.23 -14.40 -15.83
N ASP A 690 17.01 -14.06 -16.27
CA ASP A 690 16.58 -14.19 -17.66
C ASP A 690 17.17 -13.09 -18.56
N GLN A 691 18.36 -13.36 -19.10
CA GLN A 691 19.07 -12.40 -19.97
C GLN A 691 18.37 -12.11 -21.31
N THR A 692 17.28 -12.82 -21.64
CA THR A 692 16.50 -12.51 -22.85
C THR A 692 15.59 -11.29 -22.68
N ALA A 693 15.39 -10.85 -21.44
CA ALA A 693 14.66 -9.62 -21.11
C ALA A 693 15.60 -8.48 -20.67
N PRO A 694 15.30 -7.21 -21.01
CA PRO A 694 16.07 -6.07 -20.55
C PRO A 694 16.12 -5.98 -19.03
N ILE A 695 17.23 -5.45 -18.50
CA ILE A 695 17.48 -5.35 -17.05
C ILE A 695 16.37 -4.59 -16.32
N GLU A 696 15.82 -3.54 -16.94
CA GLU A 696 14.71 -2.77 -16.39
C GLU A 696 13.48 -3.63 -16.13
N HIS A 697 13.10 -4.47 -17.10
CA HIS A 697 11.92 -5.33 -16.98
C HIS A 697 12.09 -6.41 -15.92
N ARG A 698 13.32 -6.93 -15.76
CA ARG A 698 13.67 -7.88 -14.70
C ARG A 698 13.59 -7.25 -13.31
N VAL A 699 14.12 -6.04 -13.15
CA VAL A 699 14.01 -5.27 -11.90
C VAL A 699 12.55 -4.99 -11.57
N ARG A 700 11.77 -4.49 -12.53
CA ARG A 700 10.33 -4.21 -12.34
C ARG A 700 9.54 -5.49 -12.02
N SER A 701 9.87 -6.62 -12.66
CA SER A 701 9.27 -7.94 -12.37
C SER A 701 9.56 -8.42 -10.94
N TYR A 702 10.76 -8.15 -10.43
CA TYR A 702 11.15 -8.46 -9.06
C TYR A 702 10.41 -7.59 -8.03
N LEU A 703 10.39 -6.27 -8.27
CA LEU A 703 9.70 -5.30 -7.40
C LEU A 703 8.18 -5.56 -7.39
N ASP A 704 7.60 -5.94 -8.51
CA ASP A 704 6.20 -6.33 -8.58
C ASP A 704 5.88 -7.50 -7.62
N SER A 705 6.72 -8.52 -7.62
CA SER A 705 6.51 -9.71 -6.79
C SER A 705 6.82 -9.49 -5.30
N ASN A 706 7.80 -8.63 -4.99
CA ASN A 706 8.31 -8.45 -3.63
C ASN A 706 7.84 -7.16 -2.93
N CYS A 707 7.29 -6.20 -3.66
CA CYS A 707 6.96 -4.87 -3.14
C CYS A 707 5.52 -4.43 -3.44
N ALA A 708 4.92 -4.81 -4.58
CA ALA A 708 3.63 -4.23 -5.02
C ALA A 708 2.45 -4.47 -4.08
N HIS A 709 2.46 -5.55 -3.29
CA HIS A 709 1.41 -5.81 -2.32
C HIS A 709 1.36 -4.77 -1.17
N CYS A 710 2.47 -4.05 -0.95
CA CYS A 710 2.57 -2.90 -0.04
C CYS A 710 2.57 -1.57 -0.78
N HIS A 711 3.33 -1.51 -1.89
CA HIS A 711 3.62 -0.32 -2.69
C HIS A 711 2.75 -0.30 -3.95
N GLN A 712 1.49 0.09 -3.78
CA GLN A 712 0.50 0.32 -4.83
C GLN A 712 -0.57 1.29 -4.30
N PRO A 713 -1.40 1.91 -5.15
CA PRO A 713 -2.55 2.70 -4.69
C PRO A 713 -3.47 1.87 -3.77
N GLY A 714 -3.89 2.41 -2.64
CA GLY A 714 -4.61 1.68 -1.58
C GLY A 714 -3.71 0.82 -0.68
N GLY A 715 -2.44 0.61 -1.02
CA GLY A 715 -1.54 -0.31 -0.33
C GLY A 715 -1.23 0.09 1.11
N THR A 716 -0.57 -0.81 1.85
CA THR A 716 -0.16 -0.52 3.24
C THR A 716 0.88 0.61 3.33
N VAL A 717 1.60 0.89 2.24
CA VAL A 717 2.59 1.97 2.12
C VAL A 717 2.48 2.60 0.72
N GLU A 718 1.68 3.66 0.57
CA GLU A 718 1.43 4.35 -0.72
C GLU A 718 2.54 5.35 -1.10
N ALA A 719 3.78 4.87 -1.16
CA ALA A 719 4.95 5.70 -1.44
C ALA A 719 5.30 5.80 -2.93
N PHE A 720 5.12 4.69 -3.65
CA PHE A 720 5.36 4.49 -5.09
C PHE A 720 4.54 3.26 -5.52
N ASP A 721 4.33 3.07 -6.83
CA ASP A 721 3.57 1.95 -7.38
C ASP A 721 4.50 0.92 -8.02
N ALA A 722 4.71 -0.21 -7.36
CA ALA A 722 5.63 -1.25 -7.81
C ALA A 722 4.98 -2.25 -8.79
N ARG A 723 3.71 -2.09 -9.15
CA ARG A 723 3.02 -3.02 -10.06
C ARG A 723 3.69 -3.02 -11.44
N LEU A 724 3.89 -4.21 -12.01
CA LEU A 724 4.52 -4.39 -13.32
C LEU A 724 3.70 -3.74 -14.45
N GLY A 725 2.37 -3.75 -14.33
CA GLY A 725 1.47 -3.11 -15.30
C GLY A 725 1.56 -1.58 -15.31
N THR A 726 2.10 -0.96 -14.25
CA THR A 726 2.26 0.50 -14.20
C THR A 726 3.53 0.90 -14.95
N PRO A 727 3.45 1.74 -16.01
CA PRO A 727 4.64 2.24 -16.72
C PRO A 727 5.59 2.99 -15.78
N LEU A 728 6.90 2.88 -16.00
CA LEU A 728 7.92 3.38 -15.06
C LEU A 728 7.74 4.87 -14.72
N HIS A 729 7.37 5.69 -15.71
CA HIS A 729 7.15 7.13 -15.48
C HIS A 729 5.98 7.45 -14.54
N LEU A 730 5.03 6.51 -14.36
CA LEU A 730 3.91 6.63 -13.42
C LEU A 730 4.15 5.91 -12.09
N GLN A 731 5.23 5.12 -11.97
CA GLN A 731 5.51 4.37 -10.75
C GLN A 731 5.95 5.26 -9.58
N GLY A 732 6.43 6.49 -9.84
CA GLY A 732 6.99 7.35 -8.79
C GLY A 732 8.25 6.74 -8.16
N LEU A 733 9.03 5.99 -8.93
CA LEU A 733 10.16 5.20 -8.44
C LEU A 733 11.53 5.88 -8.66
N VAL A 734 11.75 6.47 -9.83
CA VAL A 734 13.02 7.13 -10.18
C VAL A 734 12.96 8.60 -9.79
N ASN A 735 14.02 9.10 -9.13
CA ASN A 735 14.16 10.48 -8.63
C ASN A 735 13.10 10.98 -7.63
N ALA A 736 12.06 10.19 -7.37
CA ALA A 736 11.04 10.52 -6.40
C ALA A 736 11.61 10.58 -4.97
N ALA A 737 11.11 11.57 -4.21
CA ALA A 737 11.49 11.77 -2.83
C ALA A 737 11.04 10.59 -1.96
N ILE A 738 11.90 10.21 -1.01
CA ILE A 738 11.59 9.18 -0.03
C ILE A 738 10.52 9.72 0.92
N GLN A 739 9.45 8.96 1.09
CA GLN A 739 8.34 9.29 1.98
C GLN A 739 8.33 8.33 3.18
N GLY A 740 7.81 8.80 4.31
CA GLY A 740 7.74 8.04 5.57
C GLY A 740 8.89 8.34 6.53
N HIS A 741 9.12 7.43 7.49
CA HIS A 741 10.08 7.62 8.59
C HIS A 741 11.53 7.33 8.23
N TYR A 742 11.78 6.68 7.09
CA TYR A 742 13.14 6.41 6.62
C TYR A 742 13.74 7.66 5.97
N VAL A 743 14.93 8.07 6.43
CA VAL A 743 15.63 9.24 5.91
C VAL A 743 16.96 8.81 5.30
N LEU A 744 17.17 9.16 4.02
CA LEU A 744 18.45 9.04 3.33
C LEU A 744 18.79 10.41 2.75
N GLU A 745 19.75 11.10 3.38
CA GLU A 745 20.10 12.47 3.02
C GLU A 745 20.58 12.56 1.56
N GLY A 746 19.92 13.40 0.77
CA GLY A 746 20.20 13.56 -0.66
C GLY A 746 19.82 12.34 -1.52
N GLY A 747 19.08 11.39 -0.97
CA GLY A 747 18.62 10.18 -1.66
C GLY A 747 17.21 10.29 -2.26
N SER A 748 16.89 9.33 -3.12
CA SER A 748 15.59 9.10 -3.76
C SER A 748 15.22 7.61 -3.64
N TYR A 749 14.03 7.19 -4.07
CA TYR A 749 13.71 5.75 -4.10
C TYR A 749 14.70 4.97 -4.97
N LEU A 750 14.85 5.39 -6.23
CA LEU A 750 15.99 5.08 -7.09
C LEU A 750 16.62 6.39 -7.55
N LYS A 751 17.92 6.56 -7.31
CA LYS A 751 18.69 7.72 -7.76
C LYS A 751 19.63 7.28 -8.89
N PRO A 752 19.44 7.77 -10.13
CA PRO A 752 20.26 7.38 -11.27
C PRO A 752 21.76 7.47 -10.98
N GLY A 753 22.50 6.41 -11.31
CA GLY A 753 23.95 6.32 -11.09
C GLY A 753 24.43 6.19 -9.64
N HIS A 754 23.53 6.20 -8.65
CA HIS A 754 23.89 6.25 -7.23
C HIS A 754 23.15 5.19 -6.38
N PRO A 755 23.61 3.93 -6.39
CA PRO A 755 23.02 2.86 -5.57
C PRO A 755 23.04 3.16 -4.06
N ASP A 756 24.08 3.84 -3.57
CA ASP A 756 24.25 4.25 -2.18
C ASP A 756 23.27 5.37 -1.74
N LEU A 757 22.71 6.10 -2.70
CA LEU A 757 21.68 7.13 -2.49
C LEU A 757 20.30 6.67 -2.95
N SER A 758 20.12 5.38 -3.20
CA SER A 758 18.86 4.77 -3.62
C SER A 758 18.24 3.98 -2.47
N ALA A 759 17.10 4.43 -1.95
CA ALA A 759 16.47 3.82 -0.79
C ALA A 759 16.07 2.36 -1.02
N VAL A 760 15.59 1.99 -2.21
CA VAL A 760 15.23 0.59 -2.50
C VAL A 760 16.46 -0.31 -2.32
N GLU A 761 17.60 0.09 -2.89
CA GLU A 761 18.85 -0.65 -2.82
C GLU A 761 19.38 -0.78 -1.39
N VAL A 762 19.50 0.34 -0.67
CA VAL A 762 20.00 0.35 0.72
C VAL A 762 19.12 -0.52 1.62
N ARG A 763 17.79 -0.48 1.43
CA ARG A 763 16.85 -1.25 2.24
C ARG A 763 16.80 -2.73 1.86
N LEU A 764 17.10 -3.09 0.61
CA LEU A 764 17.33 -4.47 0.20
C LEU A 764 18.59 -5.07 0.86
N MET A 765 19.60 -4.27 1.19
CA MET A 765 20.78 -4.75 1.94
C MET A 765 20.52 -4.97 3.44
N ASN A 766 19.55 -4.27 4.02
CA ASN A 766 19.24 -4.35 5.46
C ASN A 766 18.41 -5.58 5.82
N VAL A 767 18.59 -6.08 7.04
CA VAL A 767 17.86 -7.21 7.66
C VAL A 767 17.47 -6.88 9.09
N GLY A 768 16.35 -7.42 9.59
CA GLY A 768 15.99 -7.43 11.03
C GLY A 768 15.78 -6.07 11.71
N ASN A 769 15.69 -4.95 11.00
CA ASN A 769 15.46 -3.61 11.54
C ASN A 769 14.27 -2.90 10.84
N GLY A 770 13.85 -1.74 11.36
CA GLY A 770 12.77 -0.94 10.76
C GLY A 770 13.08 -0.41 9.35
N ASP A 771 14.32 -0.53 8.89
CA ASP A 771 14.77 -0.05 7.59
C ASP A 771 14.76 -1.14 6.51
N ALA A 772 14.65 -2.42 6.88
CA ALA A 772 14.68 -3.53 5.92
C ALA A 772 13.45 -3.55 5.00
N MET A 773 13.67 -3.94 3.74
CA MET A 773 12.60 -4.27 2.79
C MET A 773 12.81 -5.67 2.17
N PRO A 774 11.80 -6.56 2.21
CA PRO A 774 10.57 -6.45 3.00
C PRO A 774 10.86 -6.39 4.53
N PRO A 775 9.97 -5.76 5.32
CA PRO A 775 10.19 -5.54 6.76
C PRO A 775 9.89 -6.77 7.64
N LEU A 776 9.31 -7.82 7.06
CA LEU A 776 8.90 -9.04 7.75
C LEU A 776 9.59 -10.26 7.13
N ALA A 777 9.93 -11.24 7.98
CA ALA A 777 10.48 -12.55 7.58
C ALA A 777 11.69 -12.45 6.63
N LYS A 778 12.56 -11.46 6.89
CA LYS A 778 13.81 -11.23 6.17
C LYS A 778 14.98 -11.19 7.15
N ASN A 779 15.69 -12.31 7.22
CA ASN A 779 16.88 -12.50 8.05
C ASN A 779 18.17 -12.61 7.22
N ALA A 780 18.06 -12.65 5.88
CA ALA A 780 19.19 -12.61 4.96
C ALA A 780 18.92 -11.69 3.75
N PRO A 781 19.94 -11.02 3.21
CA PRO A 781 19.82 -10.24 1.98
C PRO A 781 19.67 -11.15 0.74
N ASP A 782 18.90 -10.68 -0.25
CA ASP A 782 18.78 -11.29 -1.58
C ASP A 782 19.88 -10.74 -2.50
N ILE A 783 21.07 -11.35 -2.46
CA ILE A 783 22.26 -10.83 -3.16
C ILE A 783 22.03 -10.74 -4.67
N ALA A 784 21.32 -11.69 -5.28
CA ALA A 784 21.07 -11.68 -6.72
C ALA A 784 20.16 -10.50 -7.12
N ALA A 785 19.13 -10.20 -6.32
CA ALA A 785 18.29 -9.06 -6.56
C ALA A 785 19.01 -7.73 -6.29
N ILE A 786 19.81 -7.64 -5.23
CA ILE A 786 20.64 -6.47 -4.91
C ILE A 786 21.59 -6.17 -6.08
N ASP A 787 22.34 -7.17 -6.56
CA ASP A 787 23.27 -6.99 -7.68
C ASP A 787 22.55 -6.55 -8.96
N LEU A 788 21.34 -7.06 -9.21
CA LEU A 788 20.51 -6.68 -10.34
C LEU A 788 20.05 -5.22 -10.24
N VAL A 789 19.51 -4.84 -9.09
CA VAL A 789 18.99 -3.48 -8.83
C VAL A 789 20.14 -2.47 -8.87
N ALA A 790 21.28 -2.76 -8.23
CA ALA A 790 22.49 -1.96 -8.33
C ALA A 790 22.94 -1.77 -9.79
N SER A 791 22.96 -2.85 -10.58
CA SER A 791 23.34 -2.81 -11.99
C SER A 791 22.38 -1.94 -12.82
N TYR A 792 21.08 -2.02 -12.53
CA TYR A 792 20.08 -1.16 -13.16
C TYR A 792 20.31 0.30 -12.79
N ILE A 793 20.42 0.62 -11.50
CA ILE A 793 20.64 2.00 -11.02
C ILE A 793 21.90 2.61 -11.65
N ASN A 794 23.00 1.86 -11.68
CA ASN A 794 24.25 2.32 -12.30
C ASN A 794 24.12 2.57 -13.81
N GLY A 795 23.18 1.90 -14.47
CA GLY A 795 22.88 2.08 -15.89
C GLY A 795 21.86 3.19 -16.19
N LEU A 796 21.27 3.82 -15.17
CA LEU A 796 20.38 4.97 -15.36
C LEU A 796 21.18 6.26 -15.52
N ASP A 797 20.79 7.09 -16.49
CA ASP A 797 21.29 8.46 -16.65
C ASP A 797 20.18 9.44 -16.25
N ASP A 798 20.49 10.35 -15.33
CA ASP A 798 19.55 11.35 -14.83
C ASP A 798 18.99 12.23 -15.96
N ALA A 799 19.80 12.49 -16.99
CA ALA A 799 19.38 13.27 -18.15
C ALA A 799 18.25 12.62 -18.95
N GLU A 800 18.12 11.29 -18.92
CA GLU A 800 17.05 10.55 -19.61
C GLU A 800 15.68 10.73 -18.94
N PHE A 801 15.65 11.22 -17.70
CA PHE A 801 14.45 11.45 -16.90
C PHE A 801 14.07 12.94 -16.79
N GLN A 802 14.88 13.85 -17.34
CA GLN A 802 14.58 15.28 -17.39
C GLN A 802 13.53 15.56 -18.49
N THR A 803 12.48 16.28 -18.14
CA THR A 803 11.43 16.71 -19.07
C THR A 803 11.82 18.00 -19.78
N THR A 804 11.32 18.21 -21.01
CA THR A 804 11.38 19.54 -21.62
C THR A 804 10.44 20.47 -20.86
N PRO A 805 10.88 21.71 -20.52
CA PRO A 805 10.03 22.66 -19.82
C PRO A 805 8.73 22.92 -20.59
N SER A 806 7.61 22.93 -19.88
CA SER A 806 6.32 23.26 -20.47
C SER A 806 6.27 24.74 -20.89
N PRO A 807 5.41 25.13 -21.85
CA PRO A 807 5.21 26.52 -22.17
C PRO A 807 4.79 27.34 -20.95
N VAL A 808 5.31 28.56 -20.85
CA VAL A 808 4.93 29.49 -19.77
C VAL A 808 3.69 30.27 -20.20
N ALA A 809 2.67 30.29 -19.35
CA ALA A 809 1.47 31.12 -19.52
C ALA A 809 1.02 31.70 -18.19
N ARG A 810 0.29 32.81 -18.27
CA ARG A 810 -0.42 33.42 -17.13
C ARG A 810 -1.93 33.30 -17.31
N TYR A 811 -2.41 33.30 -18.55
CA TYR A 811 -3.81 33.24 -18.89
C TYR A 811 -4.12 31.98 -19.68
N VAL A 812 -5.21 31.29 -19.33
CA VAL A 812 -5.73 30.15 -20.08
C VAL A 812 -7.19 30.41 -20.40
N ARG A 813 -7.56 30.28 -21.67
CA ARG A 813 -8.91 30.57 -22.16
C ARG A 813 -9.57 29.32 -22.69
N LEU A 814 -10.73 28.99 -22.15
CA LEU A 814 -11.68 28.04 -22.72
C LEU A 814 -12.66 28.79 -23.61
N THR A 815 -12.76 28.36 -24.87
CA THR A 815 -13.74 28.86 -25.84
C THR A 815 -14.69 27.72 -26.23
N ALA A 816 -15.96 27.86 -25.85
CA ALA A 816 -17.03 26.97 -26.27
C ALA A 816 -17.51 27.36 -27.66
N LEU A 817 -17.21 26.56 -28.69
CA LEU A 817 -17.59 26.81 -30.09
C LEU A 817 -19.01 26.31 -30.40
N SER A 818 -19.52 25.33 -29.65
CA SER A 818 -20.91 24.86 -29.74
C SER A 818 -21.38 24.16 -28.46
N GLU A 819 -22.71 24.11 -28.25
CA GLU A 819 -23.36 23.36 -27.16
C GLU A 819 -23.90 22.02 -27.69
N VAL A 820 -23.93 20.99 -26.84
CA VAL A 820 -24.30 19.60 -27.21
C VAL A 820 -25.69 19.44 -27.84
N ASN A 821 -26.65 20.33 -27.57
CA ASN A 821 -27.98 20.36 -28.16
C ASN A 821 -28.17 21.50 -29.18
N GLY A 822 -27.11 22.25 -29.51
CA GLY A 822 -27.14 23.36 -30.45
C GLY A 822 -27.77 24.65 -29.91
N ASN A 823 -27.84 24.80 -28.58
CA ASN A 823 -28.35 26.01 -27.96
C ASN A 823 -27.34 27.18 -28.02
N PRO A 824 -27.80 28.43 -27.83
CA PRO A 824 -26.95 29.63 -27.89
C PRO A 824 -26.26 29.96 -26.55
N TRP A 825 -26.08 28.99 -25.65
CA TRP A 825 -25.49 29.20 -24.32
C TRP A 825 -24.60 28.04 -23.93
N THR A 826 -23.74 28.25 -22.93
CA THR A 826 -22.87 27.20 -22.39
C THR A 826 -22.80 27.20 -20.86
N SER A 827 -22.24 26.13 -20.29
CA SER A 827 -21.98 25.98 -18.87
C SER A 827 -20.74 25.14 -18.61
N VAL A 828 -20.11 25.41 -17.47
CA VAL A 828 -18.93 24.72 -16.95
C VAL A 828 -19.16 24.50 -15.46
N ALA A 829 -18.96 23.27 -14.96
CA ALA A 829 -18.93 23.03 -13.52
C ALA A 829 -17.57 23.44 -12.97
N GLU A 830 -16.49 22.88 -13.50
CA GLU A 830 -15.13 23.27 -13.13
C GLU A 830 -14.21 23.29 -14.36
N PHE A 831 -13.27 24.22 -14.37
CA PHE A 831 -12.19 24.34 -15.35
C PHE A 831 -10.90 24.63 -14.60
N THR A 832 -10.06 23.61 -14.48
CA THR A 832 -8.82 23.64 -13.69
C THR A 832 -7.63 23.62 -14.64
N VAL A 833 -6.65 24.50 -14.43
CA VAL A 833 -5.38 24.49 -15.19
C VAL A 833 -4.38 23.59 -14.49
N LEU A 834 -3.62 22.81 -15.26
CA LEU A 834 -2.53 21.97 -14.78
C LEU A 834 -1.19 22.68 -15.01
N ASP A 835 -0.29 22.61 -14.04
CA ASP A 835 1.09 23.11 -14.15
C ASP A 835 1.95 22.23 -15.08
N GLY A 836 3.23 22.59 -15.24
CA GLY A 836 4.18 21.88 -16.11
C GLY A 836 4.40 20.40 -15.76
N ASP A 837 4.09 20.02 -14.51
CA ASP A 837 4.18 18.63 -14.02
C ASP A 837 2.82 17.90 -14.12
N GLY A 838 1.79 18.55 -14.65
CA GLY A 838 0.44 18.00 -14.76
C GLY A 838 -0.37 18.07 -13.46
N THR A 839 0.11 18.80 -12.46
CA THR A 839 -0.58 18.99 -11.18
C THR A 839 -1.58 20.14 -11.28
N ALA A 840 -2.77 19.98 -10.71
CA ALA A 840 -3.77 21.04 -10.67
C ALA A 840 -3.24 22.27 -9.91
N ILE A 841 -3.26 23.42 -10.57
CA ILE A 841 -2.93 24.69 -9.91
C ILE A 841 -4.06 24.99 -8.92
N PRO A 842 -3.75 25.23 -7.62
CA PRO A 842 -4.78 25.44 -6.62
C PRO A 842 -5.76 26.55 -7.00
N VAL A 843 -7.06 26.30 -6.86
CA VAL A 843 -8.12 27.27 -7.19
C VAL A 843 -7.95 28.59 -6.42
N SER A 844 -7.35 28.56 -5.23
CA SER A 844 -7.01 29.75 -4.44
C SER A 844 -5.98 30.68 -5.09
N GLU A 845 -5.26 30.18 -6.09
CA GLU A 845 -4.20 30.91 -6.82
C GLU A 845 -4.66 31.34 -8.21
N VAL A 846 -5.85 30.91 -8.64
CA VAL A 846 -6.38 31.14 -9.99
C VAL A 846 -7.66 31.96 -9.90
N GLY A 847 -7.72 33.07 -10.63
CA GLY A 847 -8.89 33.93 -10.71
C GLY A 847 -9.53 33.90 -12.10
N VAL A 848 -10.80 34.29 -12.20
CA VAL A 848 -11.43 34.57 -13.50
C VAL A 848 -11.00 35.96 -13.98
N ALA A 849 -10.33 36.02 -15.13
CA ALA A 849 -9.78 37.25 -15.70
C ALA A 849 -10.74 37.94 -16.67
N ASP A 850 -11.46 37.15 -17.48
CA ASP A 850 -12.34 37.61 -18.55
C ASP A 850 -13.37 36.54 -18.89
N PHE A 851 -14.59 36.94 -19.25
CA PHE A 851 -15.66 36.06 -19.73
C PHE A 851 -16.66 36.88 -20.54
N ASP A 852 -17.35 36.25 -21.49
CA ASP A 852 -18.28 36.98 -22.37
C ASP A 852 -19.71 37.11 -21.80
N SER A 853 -20.15 36.16 -20.95
CA SER A 853 -21.48 36.18 -20.35
C SER A 853 -21.58 35.37 -19.04
N GLU A 854 -22.60 35.65 -18.23
CA GLU A 854 -22.99 34.88 -17.04
C GLU A 854 -24.49 34.96 -16.76
N GLU A 855 -25.06 33.90 -16.17
CA GLU A 855 -26.44 33.82 -15.72
C GLU A 855 -26.49 34.03 -14.21
N THR A 856 -26.93 35.21 -13.78
CA THR A 856 -27.12 35.55 -12.36
C THR A 856 -28.57 35.89 -12.03
N GLY A 857 -29.49 35.79 -13.01
CA GLY A 857 -30.87 36.25 -12.91
C GLY A 857 -31.85 35.15 -12.53
N ALA A 858 -31.88 34.07 -13.32
CA ALA A 858 -32.73 32.90 -13.06
C ALA A 858 -31.98 31.74 -12.37
N GLU A 859 -30.67 31.70 -12.52
CA GLU A 859 -29.77 30.80 -11.82
C GLU A 859 -28.65 31.65 -11.22
N ALA A 860 -28.08 31.24 -10.08
CA ALA A 860 -26.92 31.93 -9.50
C ALA A 860 -25.64 31.25 -10.01
N ALA A 861 -25.34 31.45 -11.29
CA ALA A 861 -24.26 30.76 -12.02
C ALA A 861 -23.20 31.73 -12.59
N PRO A 862 -22.57 32.58 -11.73
CA PRO A 862 -21.52 33.51 -12.16
C PRO A 862 -20.28 32.78 -12.70
N ALA A 863 -19.46 33.49 -13.47
CA ALA A 863 -18.22 32.93 -14.03
C ALA A 863 -17.24 32.40 -12.98
N THR A 864 -17.27 32.94 -11.76
CA THR A 864 -16.40 32.51 -10.65
C THR A 864 -16.67 31.06 -10.19
N HIS A 865 -17.84 30.50 -10.49
CA HIS A 865 -18.13 29.09 -10.19
C HIS A 865 -17.45 28.11 -11.13
N ALA A 866 -16.84 28.57 -12.23
CA ALA A 866 -16.10 27.67 -13.10
C ALA A 866 -14.75 27.22 -12.52
N ASN A 867 -14.33 27.73 -11.36
CA ASN A 867 -13.06 27.40 -10.70
C ASN A 867 -13.16 27.71 -9.20
N ASP A 868 -14.21 27.21 -8.55
CA ASP A 868 -14.43 27.39 -7.10
C ASP A 868 -14.12 26.13 -6.29
N GLY A 869 -13.80 25.02 -6.97
CA GLY A 869 -13.50 23.72 -6.38
C GLY A 869 -14.74 22.91 -5.98
N ASP A 870 -15.94 23.35 -6.34
CA ASP A 870 -17.20 22.66 -6.09
C ASP A 870 -17.84 22.21 -7.42
N PRO A 871 -17.72 20.93 -7.83
CA PRO A 871 -18.30 20.44 -9.09
C PRO A 871 -19.84 20.43 -9.10
N THR A 872 -20.50 20.84 -8.01
CA THR A 872 -21.95 20.97 -7.91
C THR A 872 -22.45 22.38 -8.26
N THR A 873 -21.58 23.39 -8.23
CA THR A 873 -21.86 24.72 -8.77
C THR A 873 -21.53 24.75 -10.27
N ILE A 874 -21.98 25.79 -10.97
CA ILE A 874 -21.66 26.00 -12.39
C ILE A 874 -21.50 27.49 -12.70
N TRP A 875 -20.60 27.79 -13.63
CA TRP A 875 -20.77 28.94 -14.52
C TRP A 875 -21.75 28.56 -15.63
N HIS A 876 -22.66 29.48 -15.95
CA HIS A 876 -23.57 29.33 -17.08
C HIS A 876 -23.69 30.68 -17.78
N THR A 877 -23.66 30.74 -19.12
CA THR A 877 -23.94 31.99 -19.84
C THR A 877 -25.43 32.34 -19.76
N SER A 878 -25.81 33.61 -19.90
CA SER A 878 -27.20 34.03 -19.71
C SER A 878 -28.17 33.32 -20.66
N TRP A 879 -29.27 32.80 -20.09
CA TRP A 879 -30.35 32.16 -20.85
C TRP A 879 -31.73 32.71 -20.48
N ALA A 880 -31.89 33.39 -19.35
CA ALA A 880 -33.21 33.75 -18.79
C ALA A 880 -33.53 35.26 -18.78
N GLY A 881 -32.73 36.10 -19.44
CA GLY A 881 -32.99 37.55 -19.46
C GLY A 881 -32.37 38.29 -20.65
N ALA A 882 -31.06 38.16 -20.84
CA ALA A 882 -30.37 38.66 -22.03
C ALA A 882 -30.38 37.56 -23.12
N VAL A 883 -30.58 37.95 -24.38
CA VAL A 883 -30.35 37.03 -25.50
C VAL A 883 -28.85 37.08 -25.77
N ASP A 884 -28.11 36.12 -25.25
CA ASP A 884 -26.71 35.95 -25.62
C ASP A 884 -26.59 35.65 -27.11
N PRO A 885 -25.52 36.14 -27.77
CA PRO A 885 -25.20 35.70 -29.11
C PRO A 885 -24.92 34.19 -29.09
N PRO A 886 -25.23 33.46 -30.17
CA PRO A 886 -24.81 32.06 -30.24
C PRO A 886 -23.28 31.94 -30.12
N PRO A 887 -22.75 30.77 -29.70
CA PRO A 887 -21.32 30.49 -29.61
C PRO A 887 -20.50 31.06 -30.79
N PRO A 888 -19.26 31.54 -30.54
CA PRO A 888 -18.43 31.15 -29.41
C PRO A 888 -18.65 31.94 -28.11
N HIS A 889 -18.65 31.22 -26.99
CA HIS A 889 -18.54 31.79 -25.63
C HIS A 889 -17.16 31.54 -25.06
N HIS A 890 -16.66 32.40 -24.17
CA HIS A 890 -15.32 32.24 -23.59
C HIS A 890 -15.25 32.53 -22.10
N LEU A 891 -14.33 31.83 -21.44
CA LEU A 891 -13.92 32.04 -20.07
C LEU A 891 -12.38 32.02 -20.03
N THR A 892 -11.78 33.02 -19.42
CA THR A 892 -10.33 33.16 -19.25
C THR A 892 -9.97 33.16 -17.77
N LEU A 893 -9.06 32.28 -17.39
CA LEU A 893 -8.46 32.23 -16.06
C LEU A 893 -7.13 32.99 -16.03
N ASP A 894 -6.83 33.68 -14.93
CA ASP A 894 -5.53 34.29 -14.58
C ASP A 894 -4.88 33.47 -13.47
N LEU A 895 -3.72 32.91 -13.74
CA LEU A 895 -2.92 32.09 -12.82
C LEU A 895 -2.18 32.92 -11.77
N GLY A 896 -2.39 34.24 -11.73
CA GLY A 896 -1.77 35.20 -10.81
C GLY A 896 -0.35 35.62 -11.22
N ALA A 897 0.42 34.73 -11.84
CA ALA A 897 1.74 34.98 -12.38
C ALA A 897 2.03 34.06 -13.58
N PRO A 898 3.02 34.39 -14.45
CA PRO A 898 3.52 33.47 -15.46
C PRO A 898 4.02 32.17 -14.80
N ARG A 899 3.52 31.03 -15.27
CA ARG A 899 3.81 29.69 -14.77
C ARG A 899 3.92 28.71 -15.94
N GLU A 900 4.64 27.62 -15.74
CA GLU A 900 4.60 26.50 -16.66
C GLU A 900 3.18 25.89 -16.65
N VAL A 901 2.60 25.71 -17.84
CA VAL A 901 1.25 25.15 -18.01
C VAL A 901 1.36 23.87 -18.83
N GLY A 902 0.96 22.76 -18.22
CA GLY A 902 1.01 21.44 -18.86
C GLY A 902 -0.33 20.98 -19.41
N GLY A 903 -1.45 21.50 -18.90
CA GLY A 903 -2.75 20.93 -19.22
C GLY A 903 -3.95 21.66 -18.65
N TYR A 904 -5.13 21.06 -18.79
CA TYR A 904 -6.35 21.48 -18.11
C TYR A 904 -7.28 20.28 -17.86
N THR A 905 -8.19 20.44 -16.90
CA THR A 905 -9.34 19.57 -16.68
C THR A 905 -10.64 20.39 -16.79
N TYR A 906 -11.60 19.89 -17.55
CA TYR A 906 -12.96 20.43 -17.69
C TYR A 906 -13.98 19.44 -17.11
N ILE A 907 -14.80 19.90 -16.17
CA ILE A 907 -15.92 19.15 -15.62
C ILE A 907 -17.22 19.72 -16.22
N PRO A 908 -17.98 18.92 -16.99
CA PRO A 908 -19.29 19.32 -17.48
C PRO A 908 -20.30 19.49 -16.32
N ARG A 909 -21.37 20.25 -16.55
CA ARG A 909 -22.52 20.31 -15.63
C ARG A 909 -23.02 18.92 -15.24
N GLN A 910 -23.10 18.63 -13.93
CA GLN A 910 -23.39 17.30 -13.41
C GLN A 910 -24.87 16.92 -13.44
N ASN A 911 -25.77 17.88 -13.20
CA ASN A 911 -27.20 17.62 -13.02
C ASN A 911 -28.05 17.68 -14.31
N SER A 912 -27.51 18.18 -15.41
CA SER A 912 -28.23 18.37 -16.67
C SER A 912 -27.27 18.47 -17.86
N ALA A 913 -27.75 18.12 -19.06
CA ALA A 913 -27.02 18.31 -20.31
C ALA A 913 -27.07 19.76 -20.84
N ASN A 914 -27.91 20.62 -20.26
CA ASN A 914 -28.09 22.00 -20.71
C ASN A 914 -26.83 22.84 -20.49
N GLY A 915 -26.29 23.36 -21.60
CA GLY A 915 -25.10 24.22 -21.62
C GLY A 915 -23.78 23.47 -21.80
N ARG A 916 -23.76 22.12 -21.76
CA ARG A 916 -22.50 21.38 -21.91
C ARG A 916 -21.83 21.67 -23.25
N ILE A 917 -20.55 21.98 -23.21
CA ILE A 917 -19.74 22.26 -24.39
C ILE A 917 -19.61 21.00 -25.25
N LYS A 918 -19.78 21.15 -26.57
CA LYS A 918 -19.50 20.12 -27.57
C LYS A 918 -18.19 20.41 -28.28
N ASP A 919 -18.17 21.38 -29.18
CA ASP A 919 -16.96 21.77 -29.91
C ASP A 919 -16.25 22.88 -29.13
N TYR A 920 -14.94 22.77 -28.95
CA TYR A 920 -14.18 23.67 -28.07
C TYR A 920 -12.79 24.00 -28.62
N GLN A 921 -12.23 25.07 -28.08
CA GLN A 921 -10.83 25.45 -28.23
C GLN A 921 -10.30 25.95 -26.88
N VAL A 922 -9.08 25.56 -26.52
CA VAL A 922 -8.35 26.07 -25.37
C VAL A 922 -7.06 26.73 -25.86
N ASP A 923 -6.79 27.93 -25.36
CA ASP A 923 -5.60 28.71 -25.69
C ASP A 923 -4.90 29.19 -24.43
N ALA A 924 -3.58 29.37 -24.50
CA ALA A 924 -2.77 29.92 -23.42
C ALA A 924 -2.06 31.20 -23.84
N SER A 925 -1.79 32.09 -22.89
CA SER A 925 -1.14 33.37 -23.14
C SER A 925 -0.32 33.84 -21.92
N GLU A 926 0.86 34.39 -22.15
CA GLU A 926 1.66 35.02 -21.09
C GLU A 926 1.17 36.45 -20.78
N ASP A 927 0.62 37.15 -21.78
CA ASP A 927 0.30 38.59 -21.73
C ASP A 927 -1.21 38.89 -21.84
N GLY A 928 -2.05 37.89 -22.10
CA GLY A 928 -3.49 38.01 -22.30
C GLY A 928 -3.89 38.58 -23.67
N VAL A 929 -2.91 38.79 -24.56
CA VAL A 929 -3.09 39.42 -25.88
C VAL A 929 -2.66 38.46 -26.99
N SER A 930 -1.52 37.80 -26.81
CA SER A 930 -0.90 36.86 -27.74
C SER A 930 -1.23 35.44 -27.31
N TRP A 931 -2.05 34.74 -28.10
CA TRP A 931 -2.59 33.43 -27.74
C TRP A 931 -1.90 32.31 -28.52
N THR A 932 -1.50 31.27 -27.80
CA THR A 932 -0.95 30.04 -28.34
C THR A 932 -2.00 28.94 -28.21
N PRO A 933 -2.41 28.29 -29.31
CA PRO A 933 -3.37 27.18 -29.25
C PRO A 933 -2.83 26.03 -28.40
N MET A 934 -3.62 25.61 -27.42
CA MET A 934 -3.29 24.52 -26.50
C MET A 934 -3.97 23.23 -26.95
N ASP A 935 -5.29 23.26 -27.13
CA ASP A 935 -6.11 22.10 -27.51
C ASP A 935 -7.37 22.53 -28.27
N ALA A 936 -7.95 21.66 -29.09
CA ALA A 936 -9.23 21.89 -29.73
C ALA A 936 -9.86 20.57 -30.18
N GLY A 937 -11.18 20.45 -30.06
CA GLY A 937 -11.86 19.21 -30.45
C GLY A 937 -13.34 19.20 -30.16
N THR A 938 -13.86 17.98 -29.98
CA THR A 938 -15.27 17.71 -29.67
C THR A 938 -15.37 16.79 -28.46
N TRP A 939 -16.12 17.20 -27.43
CA TRP A 939 -16.44 16.37 -26.27
C TRP A 939 -17.78 15.64 -26.41
N GLY A 940 -17.88 14.48 -25.75
CA GLY A 940 -19.12 13.72 -25.61
C GLY A 940 -20.09 14.40 -24.62
N ASN A 941 -21.39 14.16 -24.81
CA ASN A 941 -22.42 14.65 -23.89
C ASN A 941 -22.59 13.70 -22.69
N ASP A 942 -21.71 13.83 -21.71
CA ASP A 942 -21.72 13.08 -20.46
C ASP A 942 -21.28 13.97 -19.28
N THR A 943 -21.18 13.40 -18.08
CA THR A 943 -20.73 14.10 -16.86
C THR A 943 -19.26 13.85 -16.52
N VAL A 944 -18.56 13.05 -17.32
CA VAL A 944 -17.19 12.60 -17.05
C VAL A 944 -16.24 13.77 -17.31
N ALA A 945 -15.35 14.05 -16.37
CA ALA A 945 -14.30 15.05 -16.52
C ALA A 945 -13.46 14.78 -17.78
N LYS A 946 -13.05 15.85 -18.46
CA LYS A 946 -12.19 15.82 -19.64
C LYS A 946 -10.85 16.42 -19.25
N THR A 947 -9.78 15.68 -19.44
CA THR A 947 -8.42 16.15 -19.13
C THR A 947 -7.59 16.13 -20.39
N TRP A 948 -6.86 17.21 -20.61
CA TRP A 948 -5.82 17.31 -21.61
C TRP A 948 -4.53 17.73 -20.94
N SER A 949 -3.43 17.04 -21.25
CA SER A 949 -2.13 17.23 -20.61
C SER A 949 -0.98 17.26 -21.62
N GLY A 950 -1.26 17.66 -22.86
CA GLY A 950 -0.31 17.55 -23.98
C GLY A 950 0.89 18.51 -23.92
N TRP A 951 0.92 19.42 -22.95
CA TRP A 951 2.08 20.29 -22.68
C TRP A 951 2.82 19.93 -21.40
N VAL A 952 2.34 18.96 -20.60
CA VAL A 952 3.10 18.46 -19.44
C VAL A 952 4.46 18.01 -19.94
N GLY A 953 5.51 18.39 -19.22
CA GLY A 953 6.88 18.24 -19.68
C GLY A 953 7.13 16.85 -20.27
N VAL A 954 7.44 16.80 -21.57
CA VAL A 954 7.70 15.53 -22.27
C VAL A 954 9.18 15.21 -22.25
N ARG A 955 9.53 13.94 -22.16
CA ARG A 955 10.90 13.46 -22.36
C ARG A 955 10.88 12.32 -23.36
N LYS A 956 12.03 12.07 -24.00
CA LYS A 956 12.16 10.90 -24.87
C LYS A 956 11.89 9.63 -24.09
N THR A 957 11.14 8.73 -24.70
CA THR A 957 10.87 7.39 -24.15
C THR A 957 12.17 6.58 -24.19
N ARG A 958 12.59 6.03 -23.06
CA ARG A 958 13.73 5.12 -23.03
C ARG A 958 13.33 3.82 -23.72
N CYS A 959 14.21 3.30 -24.56
CA CYS A 959 14.00 2.04 -25.27
C CYS A 959 15.15 1.09 -24.96
N SER A 960 14.83 -0.10 -24.47
CA SER A 960 15.80 -1.14 -24.16
C SER A 960 15.45 -2.41 -24.92
N ILE A 961 16.48 -3.14 -25.33
CA ILE A 961 16.33 -4.40 -26.08
C ILE A 961 17.21 -5.49 -25.47
N ALA A 962 16.68 -6.70 -25.43
CA ALA A 962 17.41 -7.90 -25.07
C ALA A 962 16.93 -9.09 -25.90
N GLY A 963 17.67 -10.20 -25.83
CA GLY A 963 17.37 -11.42 -26.56
C GLY A 963 18.42 -12.48 -26.26
N PRO A 964 18.40 -13.62 -26.97
CA PRO A 964 19.40 -14.67 -26.77
C PRO A 964 20.80 -14.14 -27.07
N SER A 965 21.79 -14.63 -26.33
CA SER A 965 23.21 -14.38 -26.59
C SER A 965 23.86 -15.60 -27.25
N GLY A 966 24.86 -15.36 -28.10
CA GLY A 966 25.62 -16.42 -28.77
C GLY A 966 24.94 -16.97 -30.02
N THR A 967 24.93 -18.30 -30.17
CA THR A 967 24.49 -18.98 -31.40
C THR A 967 23.05 -19.47 -31.32
N VAL A 968 22.24 -19.14 -32.33
CA VAL A 968 20.86 -19.63 -32.52
C VAL A 968 20.77 -20.57 -33.72
N GLY A 969 19.86 -21.55 -33.64
CA GLY A 969 19.65 -22.58 -34.67
C GLY A 969 18.42 -22.37 -35.56
N GLY A 970 17.71 -21.26 -35.39
CA GLY A 970 16.46 -20.95 -36.09
C GLY A 970 15.90 -19.59 -35.67
N ASN A 971 14.59 -19.37 -35.88
CA ASN A 971 13.92 -18.17 -35.41
C ASN A 971 14.11 -17.98 -33.90
N PHE A 972 14.29 -16.73 -33.49
CA PHE A 972 14.47 -16.38 -32.09
C PHE A 972 13.67 -15.12 -31.74
N ASP A 973 13.35 -14.95 -30.46
CA ASP A 973 12.64 -13.77 -29.98
C ASP A 973 13.60 -12.74 -29.40
N VAL A 974 13.28 -11.46 -29.62
CA VAL A 974 13.89 -10.32 -28.95
C VAL A 974 12.82 -9.57 -28.17
N THR A 975 13.16 -9.10 -26.98
CA THR A 975 12.26 -8.35 -26.10
C THR A 975 12.65 -6.88 -26.14
N VAL A 976 11.68 -6.02 -26.45
CA VAL A 976 11.80 -4.55 -26.46
C VAL A 976 10.96 -3.99 -25.33
N VAL A 977 11.55 -3.14 -24.49
CA VAL A 977 10.91 -2.55 -23.33
C VAL A 977 11.11 -1.06 -23.33
N PHE A 978 10.00 -0.36 -23.20
CA PHE A 978 9.93 1.08 -23.01
C PHE A 978 9.67 1.42 -21.54
N ASP A 979 10.01 2.64 -21.13
CA ASP A 979 9.71 3.15 -19.78
C ASP A 979 8.35 3.89 -19.69
N GLN A 980 7.72 4.10 -20.85
CA GLN A 980 6.39 4.65 -21.05
C GLN A 980 5.61 3.73 -21.99
N ASP A 981 4.29 3.76 -21.92
CA ASP A 981 3.48 3.05 -22.90
C ASP A 981 3.64 3.67 -24.29
N VAL A 982 3.77 2.81 -25.30
CA VAL A 982 3.88 3.17 -26.70
C VAL A 982 2.70 2.52 -27.43
N THR A 983 2.06 3.23 -28.36
CA THR A 983 0.87 2.74 -29.08
C THR A 983 1.10 2.58 -30.57
N ASP A 984 2.17 3.16 -31.10
CA ASP A 984 2.50 3.23 -32.51
C ASP A 984 3.67 2.32 -32.93
N PHE A 985 4.18 1.47 -32.02
CA PHE A 985 5.30 0.57 -32.31
C PHE A 985 4.89 -0.60 -33.22
N THR A 986 5.58 -0.73 -34.35
CA THR A 986 5.29 -1.68 -35.43
C THR A 986 6.55 -2.44 -35.86
N PRO A 987 6.42 -3.53 -36.65
CA PRO A 987 7.58 -4.26 -37.15
C PRO A 987 8.57 -3.42 -37.98
N SER A 988 8.13 -2.31 -38.59
CA SER A 988 9.02 -1.42 -39.36
C SER A 988 9.95 -0.58 -38.48
N ASP A 989 9.66 -0.47 -37.19
CA ASP A 989 10.43 0.33 -36.24
C ASP A 989 11.64 -0.44 -35.70
N ILE A 990 11.76 -1.72 -36.05
CA ILE A 990 12.87 -2.60 -35.67
C ILE A 990 13.84 -2.71 -36.85
N ALA A 991 15.05 -2.21 -36.65
CA ALA A 991 16.15 -2.36 -37.59
C ALA A 991 16.79 -3.73 -37.44
N VAL A 992 16.69 -4.56 -38.49
CA VAL A 992 17.31 -5.90 -38.56
C VAL A 992 18.30 -5.96 -39.72
N THR A 993 19.54 -6.36 -39.45
CA THR A 993 20.52 -6.75 -40.49
C THR A 993 20.75 -8.25 -40.44
N GLY A 994 20.82 -8.92 -41.59
CA GLY A 994 21.03 -10.37 -41.66
C GLY A 994 19.80 -11.22 -41.36
N GLY A 995 18.61 -10.60 -41.29
CA GLY A 995 17.33 -11.29 -41.01
C GLY A 995 16.14 -10.35 -41.23
N SER A 996 14.96 -10.75 -40.75
CA SER A 996 13.72 -9.95 -40.81
C SER A 996 12.80 -10.24 -39.61
N VAL A 997 11.99 -9.25 -39.22
CA VAL A 997 10.90 -9.46 -38.26
C VAL A 997 9.77 -10.24 -38.94
N VAL A 998 9.33 -11.33 -38.32
CA VAL A 998 8.24 -12.18 -38.84
C VAL A 998 7.00 -12.21 -37.95
N ALA A 999 7.12 -11.75 -36.71
CA ALA A 999 6.00 -11.52 -35.79
C ALA A 999 6.38 -10.43 -34.78
N LEU A 1000 5.38 -9.67 -34.33
CA LEU A 1000 5.47 -8.73 -33.21
C LEU A 1000 4.24 -8.96 -32.34
N ARG A 1001 4.45 -9.09 -31.03
CA ARG A 1001 3.42 -9.30 -30.00
C ARG A 1001 3.69 -8.42 -28.79
N GLY A 1002 2.67 -8.20 -27.97
CA GLY A 1002 2.72 -7.29 -26.82
C GLY A 1002 2.06 -5.94 -27.08
N SER A 1003 2.05 -5.11 -26.06
CA SER A 1003 1.35 -3.82 -26.01
C SER A 1003 1.93 -2.92 -24.92
N GLY A 1004 1.54 -1.63 -24.94
CA GLY A 1004 1.97 -0.65 -23.94
C GLY A 1004 3.48 -0.48 -23.96
N TYR A 1005 4.14 -0.80 -22.86
CA TYR A 1005 5.59 -0.65 -22.75
C TYR A 1005 6.39 -1.92 -23.12
N TYR A 1006 5.74 -3.07 -23.32
CA TYR A 1006 6.41 -4.38 -23.50
C TYR A 1006 6.07 -5.03 -24.84
N TYR A 1007 7.11 -5.39 -25.61
CA TYR A 1007 6.97 -6.05 -26.89
C TYR A 1007 7.96 -7.20 -27.06
N GLU A 1008 7.55 -8.22 -27.82
CA GLU A 1008 8.43 -9.29 -28.28
C GLU A 1008 8.33 -9.43 -29.80
N ALA A 1009 9.48 -9.41 -30.46
CA ALA A 1009 9.58 -9.59 -31.91
C ALA A 1009 10.27 -10.91 -32.23
N THR A 1010 9.66 -11.72 -33.10
CA THR A 1010 10.30 -12.92 -33.63
C THR A 1010 11.12 -12.57 -34.85
N ILE A 1011 12.41 -12.90 -34.81
CA ILE A 1011 13.39 -12.64 -35.86
C ILE A 1011 13.66 -13.93 -36.63
N ALA A 1012 13.48 -13.88 -37.95
CA ALA A 1012 13.91 -14.93 -38.86
C ALA A 1012 15.31 -14.59 -39.41
N PRO A 1013 16.35 -15.36 -39.06
CA PRO A 1013 17.69 -15.15 -39.59
C PRO A 1013 17.76 -15.52 -41.08
N ALA A 1014 18.53 -14.76 -41.85
CA ALA A 1014 18.81 -14.98 -43.27
C ALA A 1014 20.32 -14.98 -43.60
N ALA A 1015 21.16 -14.68 -42.60
CA ALA A 1015 22.61 -14.69 -42.67
C ALA A 1015 23.22 -15.18 -41.36
N SER A 1016 24.49 -15.60 -41.39
CA SER A 1016 25.22 -16.12 -40.22
C SER A 1016 25.40 -15.12 -39.09
N ALA A 1017 25.28 -13.82 -39.36
CA ALA A 1017 25.36 -12.76 -38.37
C ALA A 1017 24.11 -11.90 -38.48
N VAL A 1018 23.38 -11.77 -37.37
CA VAL A 1018 22.15 -10.99 -37.27
C VAL A 1018 22.34 -9.90 -36.23
N THR A 1019 21.98 -8.67 -36.59
CA THR A 1019 21.91 -7.56 -35.62
C THR A 1019 20.51 -6.99 -35.56
N VAL A 1020 20.05 -6.67 -34.36
CA VAL A 1020 18.70 -6.16 -34.10
C VAL A 1020 18.78 -4.94 -33.17
N GLY A 1021 18.04 -3.88 -33.48
CA GLY A 1021 17.89 -2.72 -32.61
C GLY A 1021 16.71 -1.86 -33.03
N VAL A 1022 16.32 -0.93 -32.17
CA VAL A 1022 15.28 0.08 -32.40
C VAL A 1022 15.99 1.42 -32.61
N PRO A 1023 15.88 2.06 -33.78
CA PRO A 1023 16.47 3.38 -34.03
C PRO A 1023 15.88 4.46 -33.13
N GLU A 1024 16.58 5.59 -33.05
CA GLU A 1024 16.07 6.80 -32.40
C GLU A 1024 14.80 7.29 -33.11
N ASP A 1025 13.83 7.75 -32.33
CA ASP A 1025 12.52 8.27 -32.77
C ASP A 1025 11.67 7.26 -33.56
N ALA A 1026 11.97 5.97 -33.44
CA ALA A 1026 11.21 4.90 -34.08
C ALA A 1026 9.89 4.57 -33.36
N ALA A 1027 9.69 5.06 -32.14
CA ALA A 1027 8.46 4.87 -31.37
C ALA A 1027 8.09 6.18 -30.66
N GLY A 1028 6.80 6.54 -30.62
CA GLY A 1028 6.31 7.74 -29.92
C GLY A 1028 5.97 8.93 -30.82
N ALA A 1029 5.23 8.74 -31.91
CA ALA A 1029 4.77 9.79 -32.83
C ALA A 1029 3.94 10.90 -32.14
N GLU A 1030 3.43 10.67 -30.92
CA GLU A 1030 2.66 11.62 -30.11
C GLU A 1030 3.46 12.22 -28.93
N THR A 1031 4.73 11.85 -28.73
CA THR A 1031 5.62 12.37 -27.66
C THR A 1031 6.92 12.92 -28.23
N ALA A 1032 7.95 13.09 -27.40
CA ALA A 1032 9.28 13.54 -27.84
C ALA A 1032 10.06 12.50 -28.69
N GLY A 1033 9.43 11.37 -29.03
CA GLY A 1033 10.07 10.21 -29.66
C GLY A 1033 10.81 9.32 -28.65
N SER A 1034 11.47 8.28 -29.13
CA SER A 1034 12.24 7.33 -28.33
C SER A 1034 13.74 7.55 -28.47
N PHE A 1035 14.51 7.23 -27.42
CA PHE A 1035 15.94 6.97 -27.57
C PHE A 1035 16.17 5.71 -28.41
N ALA A 1036 17.29 5.64 -29.12
CA ALA A 1036 17.71 4.40 -29.76
C ALA A 1036 17.96 3.32 -28.70
N SER A 1037 17.56 2.08 -28.97
CA SER A 1037 17.96 0.96 -28.13
C SER A 1037 19.44 0.63 -28.31
N GLY A 1038 19.98 -0.24 -27.45
CA GLY A 1038 21.20 -0.98 -27.76
C GLY A 1038 21.07 -1.82 -29.03
N THR A 1039 22.17 -2.36 -29.52
CA THR A 1039 22.17 -3.32 -30.65
C THR A 1039 22.47 -4.72 -30.14
N LEU A 1040 21.54 -5.65 -30.33
CA LEU A 1040 21.75 -7.07 -30.09
C LEU A 1040 22.48 -7.69 -31.30
N ALA A 1041 23.51 -8.50 -31.03
CA ALA A 1041 24.21 -9.28 -32.05
C ALA A 1041 24.09 -10.77 -31.74
N VAL A 1042 23.66 -11.56 -32.73
CA VAL A 1042 23.41 -13.00 -32.60
C VAL A 1042 24.06 -13.72 -33.79
N ASP A 1043 24.73 -14.83 -33.51
CA ASP A 1043 25.27 -15.70 -34.54
C ASP A 1043 24.21 -16.74 -34.93
N PHE A 1044 23.94 -16.91 -36.22
CA PHE A 1044 23.04 -17.94 -36.72
C PHE A 1044 23.81 -19.09 -37.35
N VAL A 1045 23.51 -20.30 -36.92
CA VAL A 1045 23.97 -21.54 -37.57
C VAL A 1045 22.76 -22.26 -38.11
N ASP A 1046 22.74 -22.46 -39.43
CA ASP A 1046 21.72 -23.29 -40.04
C ASP A 1046 21.92 -24.75 -39.61
N THR A 1047 20.89 -25.30 -38.97
CA THR A 1047 20.87 -26.69 -38.49
C THR A 1047 19.98 -27.58 -39.34
N VAL A 1048 19.29 -27.02 -40.33
CA VAL A 1048 18.47 -27.75 -41.29
C VAL A 1048 19.36 -28.09 -42.49
N GLY A 1049 19.31 -29.34 -42.94
CA GLY A 1049 20.08 -29.78 -44.11
C GLY A 1049 19.27 -29.64 -45.41
N PRO A 1050 19.94 -29.48 -46.56
CA PRO A 1050 19.29 -29.42 -47.87
C PRO A 1050 18.53 -30.73 -48.18
N VAL A 1051 17.24 -30.62 -48.50
CA VAL A 1051 16.39 -31.76 -48.90
C VAL A 1051 16.37 -31.87 -50.42
N ALA A 1052 16.77 -33.03 -50.95
CA ALA A 1052 16.73 -33.30 -52.39
C ALA A 1052 15.37 -33.87 -52.84
N SER A 1053 14.89 -33.41 -53.98
CA SER A 1053 13.73 -33.96 -54.69
C SER A 1053 14.12 -34.30 -56.14
N PHE A 1054 13.57 -35.38 -56.69
CA PHE A 1054 13.90 -35.84 -58.04
C PHE A 1054 12.79 -35.49 -59.02
N VAL A 1055 13.15 -34.93 -60.17
CA VAL A 1055 12.23 -34.43 -61.19
C VAL A 1055 12.59 -35.01 -62.55
N GLY A 1056 11.59 -35.33 -63.38
CA GLY A 1056 11.83 -35.85 -64.74
C GLY A 1056 12.18 -37.35 -64.81
N ALA A 1057 11.93 -38.11 -63.74
CA ALA A 1057 12.07 -39.57 -63.78
C ALA A 1057 11.12 -40.18 -64.84
N PRO A 1058 11.61 -40.98 -65.80
CA PRO A 1058 10.75 -41.62 -66.79
C PRO A 1058 9.81 -42.63 -66.16
N ALA A 1059 8.55 -42.69 -66.62
CA ALA A 1059 7.61 -43.71 -66.17
C ALA A 1059 7.79 -45.00 -67.00
N GLY A 1060 8.05 -46.13 -66.33
CA GLY A 1060 8.13 -47.47 -66.94
C GLY A 1060 9.54 -47.98 -67.23
N VAL A 1061 9.66 -48.97 -68.12
CA VAL A 1061 10.95 -49.60 -68.47
C VAL A 1061 11.72 -48.72 -69.45
N VAL A 1062 12.89 -48.25 -69.05
CA VAL A 1062 13.79 -47.41 -69.87
C VAL A 1062 14.92 -48.28 -70.44
N SER A 1063 15.18 -48.15 -71.74
CA SER A 1063 16.27 -48.85 -72.44
C SER A 1063 17.24 -47.84 -73.06
N GLY A 1064 18.00 -47.14 -72.21
CA GLY A 1064 18.98 -46.12 -72.61
C GLY A 1064 19.28 -45.13 -71.47
N PRO A 1065 20.29 -44.25 -71.63
CA PRO A 1065 20.56 -43.18 -70.68
C PRO A 1065 19.39 -42.18 -70.63
N PHE A 1066 19.09 -41.65 -69.45
CA PHE A 1066 18.08 -40.63 -69.24
C PHE A 1066 18.60 -39.60 -68.24
N THR A 1067 18.10 -38.38 -68.33
CA THR A 1067 18.46 -37.32 -67.38
C THR A 1067 17.44 -37.26 -66.26
N LEU A 1068 17.91 -37.23 -65.03
CA LEU A 1068 17.13 -37.03 -63.82
C LEU A 1068 17.50 -35.67 -63.21
N GLY A 1069 16.53 -34.78 -63.06
CA GLY A 1069 16.71 -33.54 -62.33
C GLY A 1069 16.70 -33.80 -60.82
N ILE A 1070 17.53 -33.07 -60.09
CA ILE A 1070 17.62 -33.02 -58.63
C ILE A 1070 17.43 -31.56 -58.23
N GLU A 1071 16.38 -31.30 -57.47
CA GLU A 1071 16.08 -30.00 -56.89
C GLU A 1071 16.26 -30.06 -55.38
N PHE A 1072 17.15 -29.23 -54.85
CA PHE A 1072 17.36 -29.08 -53.41
C PHE A 1072 16.53 -27.90 -52.87
N THR A 1073 16.13 -28.00 -51.59
CA THR A 1073 15.45 -26.90 -50.88
C THR A 1073 16.34 -25.68 -50.65
N GLU A 1074 17.65 -25.86 -50.66
CA GLU A 1074 18.69 -24.84 -50.53
C GLU A 1074 19.99 -25.33 -51.21
N GLU A 1075 20.98 -24.45 -51.43
CA GLU A 1075 22.22 -24.84 -52.13
C GLU A 1075 23.06 -25.81 -51.26
N PRO A 1076 23.31 -27.04 -51.71
CA PRO A 1076 24.04 -28.01 -50.92
C PRO A 1076 25.56 -27.78 -50.99
N VAL A 1077 26.22 -27.65 -49.83
CA VAL A 1077 27.68 -27.52 -49.77
C VAL A 1077 28.35 -28.89 -50.03
N GLY A 1078 29.26 -28.94 -51.00
CA GLY A 1078 30.07 -30.13 -51.29
C GLY A 1078 29.35 -31.22 -52.10
N PHE A 1079 28.18 -30.92 -52.68
CA PHE A 1079 27.47 -31.86 -53.55
C PHE A 1079 28.24 -32.12 -54.84
N SER A 1080 28.47 -33.40 -55.13
CA SER A 1080 29.21 -33.84 -56.31
C SER A 1080 28.70 -35.19 -56.80
N ALA A 1081 29.25 -35.70 -57.90
CA ALA A 1081 28.89 -37.04 -58.39
C ALA A 1081 29.14 -38.15 -57.34
N ALA A 1082 30.09 -37.95 -56.41
CA ALA A 1082 30.35 -38.90 -55.32
C ALA A 1082 29.25 -38.92 -54.24
N SER A 1083 28.38 -37.90 -54.22
CA SER A 1083 27.23 -37.79 -53.31
C SER A 1083 26.03 -38.64 -53.75
N LEU A 1084 26.09 -39.27 -54.92
CA LEU A 1084 25.00 -40.04 -55.53
C LEU A 1084 25.39 -41.52 -55.70
N SER A 1085 24.43 -42.41 -55.47
CA SER A 1085 24.57 -43.85 -55.74
C SER A 1085 23.44 -44.34 -56.64
N ALA A 1086 23.77 -45.02 -57.74
CA ALA A 1086 22.81 -45.68 -58.60
C ALA A 1086 22.89 -47.20 -58.41
N LEU A 1087 21.74 -47.86 -58.22
CA LEU A 1087 21.64 -49.31 -58.19
C LEU A 1087 21.14 -49.80 -59.56
N HIS A 1088 21.84 -50.75 -60.18
CA HIS A 1088 21.53 -51.29 -61.51
C HIS A 1088 21.67 -50.29 -62.68
N ALA A 1089 22.32 -49.15 -62.47
CA ALA A 1089 22.68 -48.16 -63.49
C ALA A 1089 24.05 -47.55 -63.18
N SER A 1090 24.63 -46.79 -64.12
CA SER A 1090 25.89 -46.05 -63.95
C SER A 1090 25.66 -44.57 -64.18
N LEU A 1091 26.16 -43.72 -63.27
CA LEU A 1091 26.14 -42.26 -63.43
C LEU A 1091 27.25 -41.82 -64.38
N SER A 1092 26.93 -40.95 -65.33
CA SER A 1092 27.81 -40.55 -66.44
C SER A 1092 28.10 -39.05 -66.50
N ALA A 1093 27.18 -38.22 -66.03
CA ALA A 1093 27.37 -36.77 -65.93
C ALA A 1093 26.53 -36.18 -64.79
N LEU A 1094 27.10 -35.26 -64.03
CA LEU A 1094 26.38 -34.36 -63.12
C LEU A 1094 26.68 -32.93 -63.55
N ALA A 1095 25.65 -32.14 -63.82
CA ALA A 1095 25.77 -30.74 -64.21
C ALA A 1095 24.73 -29.91 -63.48
N GLY A 1096 25.09 -28.69 -63.06
CA GLY A 1096 24.20 -27.83 -62.29
C GLY A 1096 24.95 -27.01 -61.25
N SER A 1097 24.24 -26.11 -60.59
CA SER A 1097 24.77 -25.19 -59.57
C SER A 1097 23.60 -24.60 -58.77
N GLY A 1098 23.87 -24.12 -57.56
CA GLY A 1098 22.82 -23.62 -56.68
C GLY A 1098 21.89 -24.76 -56.24
N THR A 1099 20.59 -24.58 -56.39
CA THR A 1099 19.57 -25.55 -55.94
C THR A 1099 19.19 -26.59 -56.99
N ARG A 1100 19.73 -26.54 -58.21
CA ARG A 1100 19.33 -27.43 -59.33
C ARG A 1100 20.52 -28.15 -59.95
N TYR A 1101 20.39 -29.47 -60.07
CA TYR A 1101 21.34 -30.34 -60.75
C TYR A 1101 20.61 -31.31 -61.66
N ASP A 1102 21.24 -31.67 -62.76
CA ASP A 1102 20.83 -32.75 -63.65
C ASP A 1102 21.89 -33.85 -63.59
N VAL A 1103 21.44 -35.10 -63.44
CA VAL A 1103 22.29 -36.29 -63.47
C VAL A 1103 21.87 -37.23 -64.60
N VAL A 1104 22.83 -37.81 -65.33
CA VAL A 1104 22.61 -38.74 -66.46
C VAL A 1104 23.11 -40.13 -66.16
#